data_AF-A0A973G6H1-F1
#
_entry.id   AF-A0A973G6H1-F1
#
_cell.length_a   1.000
_cell.length_b   1.000
_cell.length_c   1.000
_cell.angle_alpha   90.00
_cell.angle_beta   90.00
_cell.angle_gamma   90.00
#
_symmetry.space_group_name_H-M   'P 1'
#
loop_
_entity.id
_entity.type
_entity.pdbx_description
1 polymer ?
#
loop_
_entity_poly.entity_id
_entity_poly.type
_entity_poly.pdbx_seq_one_letter_code
_entity_poly.pdbx_strand_id
1 'polypeptide(L)'
;MPAPIRRRVLWAASAALGASSLIAVCGLQPAFAAPPVTSAVAPAAVAAVSGEYAQRFLTMYDKIHDPANGYFSAQGIPYHSVETLIVEAPDYGHETTSEAYSYWVSLEAAYGHVTGDWAPLNHAWDTLEKYMIPTSADQPTTSFYNASSPATYAPEGKYPSAYPAALTSSVQVGVDPIAGELKTAYGTSDIYGMHWLADVDNRYGFGVTPGTGCELGPTASGTSYINTFQRGPQESVWETVPQPSCEEFRFGGTNGFLDLFTGDSSYTKQWKYTAAPDADARAIEAVYWANIWATEQGKASDVAATVAKAAKMGDYLRYAMYDKYFKKIGCTSTSCAAGTGKDSANYLLSWYYAWGGANDTSGGWAWRIGASHNHAGYQNPMAAWALSTQTALQPKGATAVADWGKSLERQLEYYQWLQSADGGIAGGSTNSWDGVYGTPPAGTPTFYGMAYTEAPVYVDPPSNKWFGMQVWSMERVAELYYASGNLKAKAILDKWVAWAMSNTTFTTGASWSVPSDLTWSGAPDTWNPASPGANANLRVTVASTGQDVGVAGSYARTLMYYAAKSGNAAAKANAKTLLDAMWLNNQDAAGVSAPETRKDYSRFDDVLTSPTGDGVYIPAGWTGTMPNGDVIKPGVSFVGIRSWYKNDPAWSKVQTYLDGGAVPTFTYHRFWAQAEVATGLADYERLFSTPSTDTTAPSAPTGLSTTATTATSVSLTWSASTDDVAVTGYDVYRGATRVGSSATTTFTDSGLTASTAYSYTVTAKDAAGNVSAASSALSVTTSAPTPDTTAPSVPTGLAATGTTSATVSLTWQPSTDNVAVTGYDVYRGATLAGSSATTSFTDTGLTASTAYSYTVKAKDAAGNISVASSALSVTTAPVAPVASCKVGYTANSWNTGFSVNVKVTNTGTAPLTGWSLGFAFANGQKVTQGWSASWSQTGAQVTATNAPWNGSIAAGQSVDLGFNGSHTGTNTNPTAFTLNGSACTVG
;
A
#
# COMPACT_ATOMS: atom_id res chain seq x y z
N MET A 1 36.58 -25.16 42.54
CA MET A 1 36.19 -26.06 43.65
C MET A 1 35.23 -25.29 44.57
N PRO A 2 34.18 -25.89 45.12
CA PRO A 2 32.87 -26.10 44.50
C PRO A 2 31.71 -25.33 45.18
N ALA A 3 30.57 -25.27 44.48
CA ALA A 3 29.26 -24.82 45.00
C ALA A 3 28.80 -25.66 46.22
N PRO A 4 27.78 -25.21 46.99
CA PRO A 4 26.42 -25.74 46.76
C PRO A 4 25.27 -24.75 47.15
N ILE A 5 24.14 -24.62 46.43
CA ILE A 5 22.88 -25.41 46.45
C ILE A 5 21.67 -24.69 47.12
N ARG A 6 20.68 -24.40 46.26
CA ARG A 6 19.20 -24.61 46.34
C ARG A 6 18.27 -23.74 47.21
N ARG A 7 17.36 -23.10 46.44
CA ARG A 7 15.86 -23.21 46.39
C ARG A 7 15.03 -22.96 47.65
N ARG A 8 14.05 -22.05 47.54
CA ARG A 8 12.57 -22.28 47.37
C ARG A 8 11.83 -20.93 47.54
N VAL A 9 11.03 -20.45 46.58
CA VAL A 9 9.56 -20.70 46.38
C VAL A 9 8.74 -20.06 47.52
N LEU A 10 7.65 -19.28 47.38
CA LEU A 10 6.84 -18.71 46.28
C LEU A 10 5.68 -17.90 46.94
N TRP A 11 4.94 -17.14 46.12
CA TRP A 11 3.56 -16.64 46.30
C TRP A 11 3.28 -15.19 46.73
N ALA A 12 2.45 -14.60 45.88
CA ALA A 12 1.88 -13.28 45.85
C ALA A 12 0.58 -13.17 46.65
N ALA A 13 0.17 -11.94 46.96
CA ALA A 13 -1.25 -11.57 47.03
C ALA A 13 -1.42 -10.06 46.81
N SER A 14 -2.26 -9.73 45.84
CA SER A 14 -2.74 -8.39 45.50
C SER A 14 -3.97 -8.02 46.36
N ALA A 15 -4.15 -6.74 46.66
CA ALA A 15 -5.49 -6.17 46.95
C ALA A 15 -5.52 -4.67 46.62
N ALA A 16 -6.60 -4.25 45.97
CA ALA A 16 -6.84 -2.93 45.37
C ALA A 16 -7.88 -2.12 46.17
N LEU A 17 -8.14 -0.87 45.70
CA LEU A 17 -9.19 0.14 46.03
C LEU A 17 -8.71 1.24 47.00
N GLY A 18 -8.93 2.54 46.79
CA GLY A 18 -9.60 3.33 45.74
C GLY A 18 -9.82 4.79 46.25
N ALA A 19 -9.59 5.76 45.34
CA ALA A 19 -10.10 7.14 45.16
C ALA A 19 -10.71 7.94 46.36
N SER A 20 -10.51 9.25 46.59
CA SER A 20 -10.42 10.48 45.76
C SER A 20 -9.95 11.65 46.70
N SER A 21 -9.29 12.76 46.33
CA SER A 21 -9.75 13.85 45.45
C SER A 21 -8.72 15.02 45.40
N LEU A 22 -8.75 15.77 44.28
CA LEU A 22 -8.51 17.23 44.11
C LEU A 22 -7.12 17.84 43.72
N ILE A 23 -6.93 17.95 42.39
CA ILE A 23 -6.62 19.13 41.54
C ILE A 23 -5.19 19.76 41.48
N ALA A 24 -4.63 19.66 40.25
CA ALA A 24 -3.77 20.59 39.45
C ALA A 24 -2.34 20.95 39.95
N VAL A 25 -1.27 21.05 39.15
CA VAL A 25 -1.01 21.01 37.68
C VAL A 25 0.51 20.79 37.46
N CYS A 26 0.90 20.30 36.27
CA CYS A 26 2.25 20.02 35.73
C CYS A 26 2.84 18.62 36.01
N GLY A 27 2.37 17.62 35.25
CA GLY A 27 2.98 16.30 35.18
C GLY A 27 4.10 16.23 34.14
N LEU A 28 5.33 16.01 34.61
CA LEU A 28 6.35 15.25 33.89
C LEU A 28 5.77 13.86 33.59
N GLN A 29 5.65 13.47 32.31
CA GLN A 29 5.41 12.08 31.98
C GLN A 29 6.74 11.32 31.99
N PRO A 30 6.84 10.16 32.68
CA PRO A 30 7.99 9.29 32.59
C PRO A 30 8.06 8.67 31.19
N ALA A 31 9.29 8.54 30.68
CA ALA A 31 9.58 7.87 29.42
C ALA A 31 8.94 6.48 29.40
N PHE A 32 7.99 6.27 28.48
CA PHE A 32 7.59 4.94 28.10
C PHE A 32 8.77 4.30 27.38
N ALA A 33 9.32 3.22 27.96
CA ALA A 33 10.21 2.34 27.24
C ALA A 33 9.48 1.87 25.97
N ALA A 34 10.05 2.16 24.81
CA ALA A 34 9.56 1.67 23.54
C ALA A 34 9.46 0.13 23.61
N PRO A 35 8.37 -0.48 23.10
CA PRO A 35 8.33 -1.92 22.94
C PRO A 35 9.47 -2.36 22.00
N PRO A 36 10.00 -3.58 22.16
CA PRO A 36 11.06 -4.08 21.29
C PRO A 36 10.56 -4.05 19.84
N VAL A 37 11.37 -3.46 18.96
CA VAL A 37 11.15 -3.48 17.52
C VAL A 37 11.07 -4.95 17.11
N THR A 38 9.92 -5.32 16.55
CA THR A 38 9.66 -6.67 16.06
C THR A 38 10.72 -7.05 15.02
N SER A 39 11.24 -8.26 15.20
CA SER A 39 11.99 -9.05 14.23
C SER A 39 11.54 -8.83 12.79
N ALA A 40 12.51 -8.86 11.86
CA ALA A 40 12.28 -9.05 10.43
C ALA A 40 11.07 -9.96 10.20
N VAL A 41 10.10 -9.49 9.42
CA VAL A 41 8.97 -10.32 9.02
C VAL A 41 9.57 -11.47 8.22
N ALA A 42 9.67 -12.65 8.83
CA ALA A 42 10.06 -13.84 8.11
C ALA A 42 9.06 -14.02 6.96
N PRO A 43 9.51 -14.25 5.72
CA PRO A 43 8.60 -14.47 4.61
C PRO A 43 7.63 -15.61 4.94
N ALA A 44 6.35 -15.42 4.59
CA ALA A 44 5.37 -16.48 4.74
C ALA A 44 5.81 -17.70 3.90
N ALA A 45 5.43 -18.92 4.33
CA ALA A 45 5.67 -20.12 3.53
C ALA A 45 5.01 -19.96 2.15
N VAL A 46 5.83 -19.75 1.12
CA VAL A 46 5.40 -19.54 -0.26
C VAL A 46 4.92 -20.87 -0.85
N ALA A 47 3.87 -20.84 -1.67
CA ALA A 47 3.50 -21.99 -2.49
C ALA A 47 4.72 -22.40 -3.36
N ALA A 48 4.85 -23.69 -3.69
CA ALA A 48 6.00 -24.15 -4.45
C ALA A 48 6.08 -23.43 -5.81
N VAL A 49 7.09 -22.58 -5.98
CA VAL A 49 7.34 -21.87 -7.23
C VAL A 49 8.09 -22.83 -8.19
N SER A 50 7.47 -23.15 -9.33
CA SER A 50 8.07 -23.97 -10.38
C SER A 50 8.98 -23.11 -11.27
N GLY A 51 10.15 -23.62 -11.66
CA GLY A 51 11.06 -22.96 -12.61
C GLY A 51 12.49 -22.86 -12.08
N GLU A 52 13.48 -23.22 -12.90
CA GLU A 52 14.89 -23.24 -12.48
C GLU A 52 15.36 -21.84 -12.04
N TYR A 53 15.09 -20.80 -12.85
CA TYR A 53 15.56 -19.46 -12.55
C TYR A 53 14.78 -18.80 -11.41
N ALA A 54 13.50 -19.14 -11.23
CA ALA A 54 12.73 -18.75 -10.05
C ALA A 54 13.37 -19.29 -8.76
N GLN A 55 13.78 -20.57 -8.76
CA GLN A 55 14.44 -21.19 -7.61
C GLN A 55 15.84 -20.61 -7.35
N ARG A 56 16.58 -20.26 -8.41
CA ARG A 56 17.86 -19.54 -8.29
C ARG A 56 17.65 -18.15 -7.67
N PHE A 57 16.60 -17.42 -8.09
CA PHE A 57 16.21 -16.16 -7.48
C PHE A 57 15.89 -16.32 -5.99
N LEU A 58 15.03 -17.27 -5.62
CA LEU A 58 14.67 -17.51 -4.22
C LEU A 58 15.88 -17.90 -3.38
N THR A 59 16.81 -18.68 -3.92
CA THR A 59 18.07 -19.01 -3.26
C THR A 59 18.92 -17.76 -2.99
N MET A 60 19.04 -16.84 -3.96
CA MET A 60 19.75 -15.57 -3.75
C MET A 60 19.02 -14.68 -2.75
N TYR A 61 17.69 -14.60 -2.85
CA TYR A 61 16.85 -13.83 -1.94
C TYR A 61 17.02 -14.31 -0.49
N ASP A 62 17.01 -15.62 -0.27
CA ASP A 62 17.24 -16.25 1.04
C ASP A 62 18.65 -15.94 1.57
N LYS A 63 19.69 -15.99 0.72
CA LYS A 63 21.04 -15.59 1.13
C LYS A 63 21.13 -14.12 1.52
N ILE A 64 20.48 -13.23 0.78
CA ILE A 64 20.47 -11.78 1.07
C ILE A 64 19.76 -11.50 2.40
N HIS A 65 18.67 -12.23 2.68
CA HIS A 65 17.86 -12.03 3.88
C HIS A 65 18.29 -12.88 5.08
N ASP A 66 19.21 -13.83 4.92
CA ASP A 66 19.79 -14.58 6.04
C ASP A 66 20.61 -13.62 6.93
N PRO A 67 20.20 -13.39 8.19
CA PRO A 67 20.94 -12.52 9.09
C PRO A 67 22.39 -12.98 9.33
N ALA A 68 22.71 -14.25 9.09
CA ALA A 68 24.07 -14.77 9.18
C ALA A 68 25.01 -14.19 8.09
N ASN A 69 24.45 -13.74 6.96
CA ASN A 69 25.21 -13.18 5.85
C ASN A 69 25.39 -11.66 5.95
N GLY A 70 24.70 -10.97 6.87
CA GLY A 70 25.05 -9.61 7.29
C GLY A 70 24.76 -8.49 6.27
N TYR A 71 23.84 -8.66 5.33
CA TYR A 71 23.44 -7.59 4.39
C TYR A 71 22.68 -6.44 5.04
N PHE A 72 22.00 -6.72 6.14
CA PHE A 72 21.18 -5.75 6.86
C PHE A 72 21.73 -5.52 8.26
N SER A 73 21.62 -4.28 8.72
CA SER A 73 21.92 -3.92 10.11
C SER A 73 20.89 -4.49 11.08
N ALA A 74 21.18 -4.36 12.39
CA ALA A 74 20.24 -4.73 13.44
C ALA A 74 18.91 -3.95 13.37
N GLN A 75 18.90 -2.79 12.69
CA GLN A 75 17.73 -1.95 12.47
C GLN A 75 16.93 -2.35 11.21
N GLY A 76 17.40 -3.36 10.45
CA GLY A 76 16.80 -3.78 9.19
C GLY A 76 17.15 -2.88 8.00
N ILE A 77 18.28 -2.16 8.07
CA ILE A 77 18.72 -1.24 7.02
C ILE A 77 19.77 -1.94 6.16
N PRO A 78 19.62 -1.99 4.83
CA PRO A 78 20.64 -2.59 3.98
C PRO A 78 21.94 -1.79 4.09
N TYR A 79 23.07 -2.48 4.24
CA TYR A 79 24.39 -1.87 4.08
C TYR A 79 24.72 -1.70 2.59
N HIS A 80 25.74 -0.91 2.26
CA HIS A 80 26.31 -0.87 0.92
C HIS A 80 26.89 -2.24 0.54
N SER A 81 27.59 -2.88 1.48
CA SER A 81 28.14 -4.24 1.34
C SER A 81 28.24 -4.96 2.68
N VAL A 82 28.28 -6.29 2.63
CA VAL A 82 28.56 -7.14 3.81
C VAL A 82 29.95 -6.85 4.36
N GLU A 83 30.94 -6.68 3.50
CA GLU A 83 32.29 -6.33 3.94
C GLU A 83 32.36 -4.85 4.32
N THR A 84 33.00 -4.57 5.45
CA THR A 84 33.15 -3.22 6.01
C THR A 84 34.23 -2.40 5.30
N LEU A 85 35.35 -3.03 4.90
CA LEU A 85 36.44 -2.36 4.20
C LEU A 85 36.16 -2.29 2.70
N ILE A 86 35.55 -1.19 2.29
CA ILE A 86 35.31 -0.84 0.89
C ILE A 86 35.24 0.69 0.74
N VAL A 87 35.80 1.21 -0.35
CA VAL A 87 35.85 2.64 -0.67
C VAL A 87 35.69 2.80 -2.18
N GLU A 88 34.63 3.47 -2.65
CA GLU A 88 34.36 3.60 -4.10
C GLU A 88 33.37 4.70 -4.47
N ALA A 89 32.38 4.96 -3.62
CA ALA A 89 31.49 6.11 -3.65
C ALA A 89 31.05 6.44 -2.21
N PRO A 90 30.41 5.50 -1.47
CA PRO A 90 30.61 5.44 -0.04
C PRO A 90 32.06 5.09 0.26
N ASP A 91 32.52 5.47 1.44
CA ASP A 91 33.90 5.28 1.89
C ASP A 91 34.01 4.26 3.02
N TYR A 92 32.90 3.59 3.35
CA TYR A 92 32.80 2.48 4.29
C TYR A 92 31.61 1.57 3.97
N GLY A 93 31.79 0.25 4.07
CA GLY A 93 30.80 -0.72 3.57
C GLY A 93 29.49 -0.78 4.35
N HIS A 94 29.53 -0.42 5.63
CA HIS A 94 28.32 -0.31 6.46
C HIS A 94 27.77 1.12 6.52
N GLU A 95 28.24 2.01 5.64
CA GLU A 95 27.35 3.05 5.16
C GLU A 95 26.23 2.42 4.33
N THR A 96 25.21 3.21 4.02
CA THR A 96 24.19 2.85 3.03
C THR A 96 23.89 4.05 2.17
N THR A 97 23.25 3.78 1.05
CA THR A 97 22.91 4.79 0.06
C THR A 97 21.44 4.72 -0.31
N SER A 98 20.89 5.83 -0.80
CA SER A 98 19.59 5.79 -1.48
C SER A 98 19.58 4.79 -2.65
N GLU A 99 20.74 4.57 -3.28
CA GLU A 99 20.94 3.51 -4.27
C GLU A 99 20.65 2.12 -3.68
N ALA A 100 21.28 1.73 -2.56
CA ALA A 100 21.04 0.44 -1.91
C ALA A 100 19.55 0.24 -1.57
N TYR A 101 18.89 1.28 -1.06
CA TYR A 101 17.44 1.26 -0.84
C TYR A 101 16.62 1.07 -2.12
N SER A 102 16.97 1.76 -3.20
CA SER A 102 16.27 1.61 -4.49
C SER A 102 16.43 0.21 -5.08
N TYR A 103 17.59 -0.43 -4.89
CA TYR A 103 17.80 -1.83 -5.25
C TYR A 103 17.05 -2.80 -4.34
N TRP A 104 16.90 -2.47 -3.06
CA TRP A 104 16.09 -3.28 -2.15
C TRP A 104 14.63 -3.27 -2.56
N VAL A 105 14.08 -2.09 -2.90
CA VAL A 105 12.72 -1.97 -3.44
C VAL A 105 12.56 -2.79 -4.74
N SER A 106 13.57 -2.81 -5.61
CA SER A 106 13.57 -3.66 -6.82
C SER A 106 13.58 -5.15 -6.50
N LEU A 107 14.41 -5.58 -5.54
CA LEU A 107 14.48 -6.96 -5.07
C LEU A 107 13.12 -7.43 -4.51
N GLU A 108 12.47 -6.60 -3.70
CA GLU A 108 11.16 -6.93 -3.13
C GLU A 108 10.03 -6.89 -4.15
N ALA A 109 10.13 -6.03 -5.17
CA ALA A 109 9.17 -6.04 -6.28
C ALA A 109 9.25 -7.37 -7.05
N ALA A 110 10.48 -7.84 -7.33
CA ALA A 110 10.69 -9.14 -7.96
C ALA A 110 10.22 -10.30 -7.06
N TYR A 111 10.44 -10.20 -5.74
CA TYR A 111 9.94 -11.18 -4.77
C TYR A 111 8.41 -11.25 -4.78
N GLY A 112 7.72 -10.11 -4.75
CA GLY A 112 6.26 -10.05 -4.84
C GLY A 112 5.73 -10.60 -6.15
N HIS A 113 6.42 -10.40 -7.27
CA HIS A 113 6.07 -11.05 -8.54
C HIS A 113 6.22 -12.58 -8.47
N VAL A 114 7.33 -13.08 -7.94
CA VAL A 114 7.63 -14.52 -7.89
C VAL A 114 6.72 -15.27 -6.90
N THR A 115 6.38 -14.65 -5.77
CA THR A 115 5.71 -15.33 -4.64
C THR A 115 4.25 -14.92 -4.44
N GLY A 116 3.86 -13.76 -4.99
CA GLY A 116 2.60 -13.10 -4.70
C GLY A 116 2.55 -12.41 -3.31
N ASP A 117 3.63 -12.40 -2.54
CA ASP A 117 3.72 -11.71 -1.26
C ASP A 117 4.31 -10.30 -1.42
N TRP A 118 3.47 -9.28 -1.23
CA TRP A 118 3.83 -7.87 -1.39
C TRP A 118 4.15 -7.17 -0.07
N ALA A 119 4.06 -7.87 1.08
CA ALA A 119 4.40 -7.27 2.37
C ALA A 119 5.87 -6.82 2.45
N PRO A 120 6.86 -7.58 1.93
CA PRO A 120 8.26 -7.16 1.92
C PRO A 120 8.50 -5.84 1.15
N LEU A 121 7.83 -5.63 0.01
CA LEU A 121 7.94 -4.38 -0.76
C LEU A 121 7.50 -3.17 0.08
N ASN A 122 6.35 -3.28 0.75
CA ASN A 122 5.84 -2.22 1.60
C ASN A 122 6.78 -1.98 2.80
N HIS A 123 7.36 -3.04 3.36
CA HIS A 123 8.34 -2.93 4.43
C HIS A 123 9.63 -2.22 4.00
N ALA A 124 10.16 -2.54 2.82
CA ALA A 124 11.32 -1.87 2.24
C ALA A 124 11.03 -0.37 2.04
N TRP A 125 9.85 -0.03 1.51
CA TRP A 125 9.45 1.37 1.33
C TRP A 125 9.25 2.12 2.65
N ASP A 126 8.63 1.49 3.65
CA ASP A 126 8.46 2.09 4.98
C ASP A 126 9.81 2.32 5.68
N THR A 127 10.77 1.41 5.47
CA THR A 127 12.13 1.54 6.00
C THR A 127 12.89 2.66 5.28
N LEU A 128 12.76 2.76 3.95
CA LEU A 128 13.26 3.87 3.14
C LEU A 128 12.70 5.22 3.62
N GLU A 129 11.38 5.32 3.75
CA GLU A 129 10.73 6.56 4.22
C GLU A 129 11.15 6.92 5.64
N LYS A 130 11.32 5.91 6.49
CA LYS A 130 11.75 6.11 7.87
C LYS A 130 13.19 6.59 7.96
N TYR A 131 14.12 6.01 7.21
CA TYR A 131 15.56 6.19 7.45
C TYR A 131 16.30 6.95 6.37
N MET A 132 15.76 7.09 5.16
CA MET A 132 16.43 7.71 4.03
C MET A 132 15.76 9.01 3.55
N ILE A 133 14.49 9.23 3.87
CA ILE A 133 13.81 10.52 3.63
C ILE A 133 13.82 11.35 4.92
N PRO A 134 14.43 12.54 4.95
CA PRO A 134 14.42 13.40 6.13
C PRO A 134 12.99 13.74 6.56
N THR A 135 12.65 13.51 7.84
CA THR A 135 11.33 13.85 8.39
C THR A 135 11.20 15.35 8.61
N SER A 136 10.00 15.86 8.93
CA SER A 136 9.84 17.28 9.28
C SER A 136 10.71 17.73 10.46
N ALA A 137 11.11 16.83 11.36
CA ALA A 137 12.02 17.15 12.46
C ALA A 137 13.48 17.32 11.97
N ASP A 138 13.84 16.65 10.88
CA ASP A 138 15.17 16.68 10.28
C ASP A 138 15.36 17.86 9.30
N GLN A 139 14.25 18.41 8.79
CA GLN A 139 14.21 19.60 7.92
C GLN A 139 13.25 20.69 8.46
N PRO A 140 13.42 21.17 9.72
CA PRO A 140 12.40 21.89 10.48
C PRO A 140 12.09 23.32 9.98
N THR A 141 12.95 23.90 9.15
CA THR A 141 12.87 25.32 8.73
C THR A 141 12.55 25.49 7.24
N THR A 142 12.06 24.44 6.57
CA THR A 142 11.63 24.48 5.15
C THR A 142 10.59 25.57 4.87
N SER A 143 9.85 26.03 5.88
CA SER A 143 8.89 27.13 5.77
C SER A 143 9.51 28.49 5.47
N PHE A 144 10.80 28.70 5.75
CA PHE A 144 11.51 29.95 5.43
C PHE A 144 12.02 30.01 3.99
N TYR A 145 11.85 28.94 3.22
CA TYR A 145 12.29 28.89 1.83
C TYR A 145 11.57 29.95 0.98
N ASN A 146 12.35 30.70 0.20
CA ASN A 146 11.84 31.71 -0.72
C ASN A 146 12.10 31.29 -2.17
N ALA A 147 11.05 30.87 -2.87
CA ALA A 147 11.15 30.41 -4.27
C ALA A 147 11.64 31.49 -5.25
N SER A 148 11.49 32.79 -4.94
CA SER A 148 12.03 33.89 -5.75
C SER A 148 13.51 34.19 -5.48
N SER A 149 14.10 33.55 -4.47
CA SER A 149 15.52 33.65 -4.11
C SER A 149 15.97 32.30 -3.54
N PRO A 150 16.03 31.25 -4.38
CA PRO A 150 16.11 29.86 -3.94
C PRO A 150 17.43 29.49 -3.25
N ALA A 151 18.53 30.17 -3.57
CA ALA A 151 19.84 29.97 -2.96
C ALA A 151 20.74 31.20 -3.20
N THR A 152 21.90 31.26 -2.53
CA THR A 152 22.98 32.21 -2.87
C THR A 152 24.08 31.47 -3.63
N TYR A 153 24.60 32.09 -4.69
CA TYR A 153 25.62 31.47 -5.53
C TYR A 153 26.97 31.34 -4.81
N ALA A 154 27.58 30.16 -4.95
CA ALA A 154 29.01 29.92 -4.75
C ALA A 154 29.59 29.22 -6.00
N PRO A 155 30.80 29.61 -6.47
CA PRO A 155 31.48 28.97 -7.58
C PRO A 155 32.01 27.60 -7.18
N GLU A 156 31.94 26.61 -8.08
CA GLU A 156 32.72 25.37 -7.90
C GLU A 156 34.20 25.64 -8.20
N GLY A 157 35.08 25.03 -7.41
CA GLY A 157 36.52 25.02 -7.65
C GLY A 157 36.94 23.70 -8.29
N LYS A 158 37.93 23.74 -9.20
CA LYS A 158 38.43 22.54 -9.89
C LYS A 158 39.05 21.50 -8.94
N TYR A 159 39.77 21.95 -7.91
CA TYR A 159 40.48 21.11 -6.94
C TYR A 159 39.95 21.36 -5.52
N PRO A 160 40.09 20.39 -4.59
CA PRO A 160 39.74 20.59 -3.19
C PRO A 160 40.38 21.82 -2.54
N SER A 161 41.58 22.21 -2.99
CA SER A 161 42.30 23.39 -2.48
C SER A 161 41.64 24.74 -2.78
N ALA A 162 40.66 24.77 -3.68
CA ALA A 162 39.91 25.98 -4.02
C ALA A 162 38.77 26.28 -3.01
N TYR A 163 38.57 25.41 -2.03
CA TYR A 163 37.53 25.52 -1.01
C TYR A 163 38.13 25.99 0.33
N PRO A 164 37.36 26.72 1.17
CA PRO A 164 35.92 26.99 1.06
C PRO A 164 35.55 27.98 -0.07
N ALA A 165 34.48 27.68 -0.81
CA ALA A 165 34.00 28.50 -1.91
C ALA A 165 33.17 29.69 -1.40
N ALA A 166 33.60 30.93 -1.69
CA ALA A 166 32.95 32.14 -1.17
C ALA A 166 31.55 32.35 -1.75
N LEU A 167 30.56 32.54 -0.87
CA LEU A 167 29.21 32.94 -1.25
C LEU A 167 29.21 34.38 -1.77
N THR A 168 28.45 34.64 -2.83
CA THR A 168 28.27 36.00 -3.36
C THR A 168 26.85 36.26 -3.86
N SER A 169 26.28 37.37 -3.41
CA SER A 169 24.99 37.89 -3.89
C SER A 169 25.11 38.69 -5.19
N SER A 170 26.33 38.91 -5.70
CA SER A 170 26.55 39.63 -6.96
C SER A 170 26.09 38.86 -8.20
N VAL A 171 25.90 37.54 -8.08
CA VAL A 171 25.41 36.66 -9.13
C VAL A 171 23.93 36.42 -8.92
N GLN A 172 23.11 36.86 -9.88
CA GLN A 172 21.66 36.67 -9.82
C GLN A 172 21.28 35.18 -9.98
N VAL A 173 20.46 34.67 -9.09
CA VAL A 173 19.84 33.34 -9.18
C VAL A 173 18.44 33.42 -9.78
N GLY A 174 17.95 32.34 -10.37
CA GLY A 174 16.60 32.26 -10.94
C GLY A 174 15.50 32.02 -9.91
N VAL A 175 14.28 31.84 -10.42
CA VAL A 175 13.10 31.49 -9.63
C VAL A 175 12.87 29.99 -9.68
N ASP A 176 12.53 29.39 -8.54
CA ASP A 176 12.00 28.02 -8.44
C ASP A 176 10.51 28.00 -8.80
N PRO A 177 10.11 27.39 -9.93
CA PRO A 177 8.74 27.43 -10.40
C PRO A 177 7.85 26.31 -9.84
N ILE A 178 8.38 25.36 -9.06
CA ILE A 178 7.63 24.17 -8.63
C ILE A 178 7.36 24.13 -7.12
N ALA A 179 8.08 24.89 -6.30
CA ALA A 179 7.86 24.88 -4.83
C ALA A 179 6.41 25.19 -4.41
N GLY A 180 5.79 26.23 -4.99
CA GLY A 180 4.42 26.61 -4.65
C GLY A 180 3.39 25.55 -5.06
N GLU A 181 3.61 24.90 -6.19
CA GLU A 181 2.78 23.80 -6.69
C GLU A 181 2.90 22.56 -5.79
N LEU A 182 4.12 22.16 -5.43
CA LEU A 182 4.38 21.04 -4.51
C LEU A 182 3.74 21.27 -3.15
N LYS A 183 3.89 22.48 -2.59
CA LYS A 183 3.23 22.85 -1.33
C LYS A 183 1.71 22.78 -1.42
N THR A 184 1.13 23.19 -2.55
CA THR A 184 -0.31 23.08 -2.80
C THR A 184 -0.75 21.61 -2.90
N ALA A 185 0.04 20.77 -3.56
CA ALA A 185 -0.26 19.36 -3.78
C ALA A 185 -0.18 18.50 -2.51
N TYR A 186 0.76 18.82 -1.60
CA TYR A 186 1.09 17.96 -0.45
C TYR A 186 0.91 18.63 0.93
N GLY A 187 0.58 19.92 0.98
CA GLY A 187 0.27 20.65 2.23
C GLY A 187 1.49 20.92 3.12
N THR A 188 2.71 20.66 2.65
CA THR A 188 3.96 20.89 3.39
C THR A 188 5.02 21.54 2.50
N SER A 189 5.96 22.27 3.11
CA SER A 189 7.17 22.75 2.44
C SER A 189 8.28 21.69 2.42
N ASP A 190 8.13 20.58 3.15
CA ASP A 190 9.15 19.54 3.23
C ASP A 190 9.37 18.85 1.88
N ILE A 191 10.60 18.40 1.67
CA ILE A 191 11.00 17.63 0.50
C ILE A 191 10.80 16.14 0.78
N TYR A 192 10.11 15.44 -0.13
CA TYR A 192 9.93 13.99 -0.08
C TYR A 192 10.82 13.34 -1.13
N GLY A 193 12.10 13.20 -0.79
CA GLY A 193 13.16 12.61 -1.60
C GLY A 193 14.24 12.05 -0.70
N MET A 194 14.92 10.99 -1.13
CA MET A 194 15.93 10.35 -0.30
C MET A 194 17.16 11.25 -0.19
N HIS A 195 17.70 11.41 1.02
CA HIS A 195 19.11 11.77 1.14
C HIS A 195 19.98 10.62 0.60
N TRP A 196 21.15 10.91 0.04
CA TRP A 196 21.92 9.91 -0.69
C TRP A 196 22.79 9.00 0.19
N LEU A 197 23.25 9.44 1.37
CA LEU A 197 24.23 8.70 2.18
C LEU A 197 23.84 8.69 3.67
N ALA A 198 24.04 7.54 4.31
CA ALA A 198 23.87 7.40 5.75
C ALA A 198 24.92 6.45 6.34
N ASP A 199 25.42 6.77 7.52
CA ASP A 199 26.26 5.90 8.34
C ASP A 199 25.36 5.02 9.21
N VAL A 200 25.15 3.76 8.83
CA VAL A 200 24.11 2.91 9.41
C VAL A 200 24.40 2.54 10.86
N ASP A 201 25.67 2.28 11.17
CA ASP A 201 26.13 1.81 12.47
C ASP A 201 26.67 2.93 13.37
N ASN A 202 26.55 4.20 12.93
CA ASN A 202 27.17 5.35 13.57
C ASN A 202 28.70 5.18 13.74
N ARG A 203 29.35 4.58 12.73
CA ARG A 203 30.79 4.34 12.71
C ARG A 203 31.61 5.62 12.82
N TYR A 204 31.19 6.68 12.14
CA TYR A 204 31.81 8.00 12.24
C TYR A 204 31.57 8.66 13.59
N GLY A 205 30.47 8.29 14.26
CA GLY A 205 30.14 8.76 15.60
C GLY A 205 29.46 10.12 15.65
N PHE A 206 28.91 10.61 14.52
CA PHE A 206 28.13 11.84 14.52
C PHE A 206 26.79 11.66 15.24
N GLY A 207 26.05 10.55 14.99
CA GLY A 207 24.61 10.43 15.27
C GLY A 207 23.81 11.46 14.44
N VAL A 208 22.47 11.55 14.42
CA VAL A 208 21.38 10.66 14.82
C VAL A 208 20.55 10.30 13.58
N THR A 209 19.65 9.33 13.76
CA THR A 209 18.69 8.79 12.80
C THR A 209 17.39 9.60 12.82
N PRO A 210 16.65 9.75 11.69
CA PRO A 210 15.48 10.60 11.53
C PRO A 210 14.60 10.82 12.78
N GLY A 211 14.48 12.08 13.20
CA GLY A 211 13.72 12.50 14.36
C GLY A 211 14.37 13.61 15.19
N THR A 212 14.24 13.54 16.53
CA THR A 212 14.65 14.65 17.40
C THR A 212 16.13 14.55 17.80
N GLY A 213 16.98 15.37 17.19
CA GLY A 213 18.33 15.66 17.66
C GLY A 213 19.35 15.75 16.53
N CYS A 214 20.43 16.50 16.76
CA CYS A 214 21.55 16.64 15.83
C CYS A 214 22.86 16.38 16.56
N GLU A 215 23.81 15.73 15.88
CA GLU A 215 25.13 15.38 16.41
C GLU A 215 25.11 14.76 17.81
N LEU A 216 24.33 13.69 18.05
CA LEU A 216 24.24 13.07 19.40
C LEU A 216 25.56 12.44 19.87
N GLY A 217 26.51 12.21 18.96
CA GLY A 217 27.84 11.74 19.27
C GLY A 217 28.01 10.21 19.22
N PRO A 218 29.21 9.72 19.54
CA PRO A 218 29.61 8.33 19.24
C PRO A 218 28.92 7.27 20.10
N THR A 219 28.25 7.67 21.18
CA THR A 219 27.48 6.76 22.03
C THR A 219 26.03 6.59 21.57
N ALA A 220 25.59 7.36 20.56
CA ALA A 220 24.25 7.22 20.00
C ALA A 220 24.14 5.92 19.19
N SER A 221 23.00 5.26 19.31
CA SER A 221 22.66 4.07 18.51
C SER A 221 21.80 4.47 17.31
N GLY A 222 22.04 3.85 16.16
CA GLY A 222 21.24 4.06 14.95
C GLY A 222 21.98 4.82 13.86
N THR A 223 21.38 4.85 12.68
CA THR A 223 21.91 5.46 11.47
C THR A 223 22.10 6.97 11.60
N SER A 224 23.10 7.58 10.94
CA SER A 224 23.30 9.02 10.90
C SER A 224 23.27 9.51 9.47
N TYR A 225 22.54 10.60 9.20
CA TYR A 225 22.65 11.30 7.91
C TYR A 225 24.00 12.01 7.84
N ILE A 226 24.79 11.66 6.83
CA ILE A 226 26.13 12.19 6.60
C ILE A 226 26.29 12.59 5.14
N ASN A 227 27.32 13.38 4.85
CA ASN A 227 27.75 13.66 3.49
C ASN A 227 29.27 13.63 3.40
N THR A 228 29.79 13.56 2.17
CA THR A 228 31.22 13.53 1.88
C THR A 228 31.56 14.55 0.79
N PHE A 229 31.17 14.30 -0.46
CA PHE A 229 31.52 15.12 -1.62
C PHE A 229 30.95 16.55 -1.53
N GLN A 230 31.83 17.54 -1.55
CA GLN A 230 31.49 18.98 -1.50
C GLN A 230 32.47 19.87 -2.27
N ARG A 231 33.62 19.35 -2.73
CA ARG A 231 34.77 20.16 -3.16
C ARG A 231 35.20 19.94 -4.61
N GLY A 232 34.21 19.82 -5.48
CA GLY A 232 34.38 19.92 -6.93
C GLY A 232 34.89 18.65 -7.60
N PRO A 233 35.23 18.73 -8.90
CA PRO A 233 35.35 17.57 -9.76
C PRO A 233 36.57 16.68 -9.51
N GLN A 234 37.61 17.23 -8.88
CA GLN A 234 38.81 16.47 -8.48
C GLN A 234 38.73 15.93 -7.06
N GLU A 235 37.67 16.19 -6.28
CA GLU A 235 37.51 15.51 -5.00
C GLU A 235 37.03 14.08 -5.23
N SER A 236 37.96 13.14 -5.23
CA SER A 236 37.66 11.71 -5.20
C SER A 236 37.16 11.27 -3.82
N VAL A 237 36.65 10.03 -3.74
CA VAL A 237 36.19 9.43 -2.48
C VAL A 237 37.28 9.43 -1.39
N TRP A 238 38.55 9.36 -1.80
CA TRP A 238 39.73 9.34 -0.92
C TRP A 238 40.05 10.69 -0.28
N GLU A 239 39.46 11.77 -0.76
CA GLU A 239 39.91 13.13 -0.42
C GLU A 239 38.91 13.87 0.44
N THR A 240 37.73 13.29 0.62
CA THR A 240 36.61 13.85 1.38
C THR A 240 36.89 13.94 2.88
N VAL A 241 36.22 14.90 3.52
CA VAL A 241 36.07 14.98 4.99
C VAL A 241 34.61 14.67 5.31
N PRO A 242 34.28 13.48 5.85
CA PRO A 242 32.92 13.11 6.18
C PRO A 242 32.35 14.05 7.24
N GLN A 243 31.10 14.45 7.06
CA GLN A 243 30.47 15.50 7.85
C GLN A 243 28.98 15.18 8.10
N PRO A 244 28.39 15.64 9.22
CA PRO A 244 26.99 15.40 9.51
C PRO A 244 26.07 16.26 8.65
N SER A 245 24.94 15.71 8.22
CA SER A 245 23.95 16.47 7.45
C SER A 245 23.23 17.52 8.30
N CYS A 246 23.11 17.30 9.61
CA CYS A 246 22.71 18.33 10.58
C CYS A 246 23.93 18.79 11.41
N GLU A 247 24.31 20.05 11.25
CA GLU A 247 25.52 20.68 11.81
C GLU A 247 25.19 21.52 13.04
N GLU A 248 25.72 21.12 14.20
CA GLU A 248 25.55 21.80 15.50
C GLU A 248 26.86 22.37 16.06
N PHE A 249 27.95 22.33 15.28
CA PHE A 249 29.30 22.73 15.65
C PHE A 249 29.88 21.93 16.82
N ARG A 250 29.42 20.67 17.00
CA ARG A 250 29.90 19.79 18.07
C ARG A 250 31.23 19.14 17.72
N PHE A 251 31.41 18.79 16.45
CA PHE A 251 32.63 18.19 15.90
C PHE A 251 33.21 19.09 14.81
N GLY A 252 34.33 18.70 14.20
CA GLY A 252 35.00 19.57 13.23
C GLY A 252 35.75 20.72 13.91
N GLY A 253 35.80 21.88 13.25
CA GLY A 253 36.48 23.09 13.70
C GLY A 253 35.58 24.03 14.51
N THR A 254 35.88 25.33 14.50
CA THR A 254 35.10 26.34 15.24
C THR A 254 33.68 26.49 14.71
N ASN A 255 33.49 26.32 13.40
CA ASN A 255 32.20 26.44 12.71
C ASN A 255 31.69 25.07 12.23
N GLY A 256 32.00 24.01 12.99
CA GLY A 256 31.77 22.65 12.55
C GLY A 256 32.64 22.31 11.33
N PHE A 257 32.03 21.79 10.29
CA PHE A 257 32.67 21.47 9.02
C PHE A 257 32.39 22.51 7.92
N LEU A 258 31.51 23.48 8.17
CA LEU A 258 30.98 24.37 7.12
C LEU A 258 32.07 25.17 6.39
N ASP A 259 33.05 25.69 7.13
CA ASP A 259 34.15 26.52 6.62
C ASP A 259 35.26 25.71 5.93
N LEU A 260 35.10 24.39 5.78
CA LEU A 260 35.85 23.59 4.81
C LEU A 260 35.25 23.69 3.40
N PHE A 261 33.96 24.02 3.29
CA PHE A 261 33.18 23.90 2.05
C PHE A 261 32.70 25.25 1.53
N THR A 262 32.08 26.08 2.38
CA THR A 262 31.51 27.38 1.99
C THR A 262 32.16 28.52 2.77
N GLY A 263 32.54 29.57 2.05
CA GLY A 263 33.14 30.77 2.61
C GLY A 263 32.05 31.80 2.88
N ASP A 264 31.84 32.15 4.15
CA ASP A 264 30.87 33.16 4.56
C ASP A 264 31.48 34.07 5.64
N SER A 265 30.90 35.25 5.80
CA SER A 265 31.21 36.22 6.84
C SER A 265 30.83 35.74 8.26
N SER A 266 29.87 34.82 8.36
CA SER A 266 29.43 34.18 9.61
C SER A 266 28.79 32.83 9.32
N TYR A 267 28.83 31.92 10.30
CA TYR A 267 28.29 30.57 10.17
C TYR A 267 27.14 30.33 11.15
N THR A 268 26.07 29.69 10.67
CA THR A 268 24.90 29.31 11.46
C THR A 268 24.74 27.80 11.43
N LYS A 269 24.37 27.23 12.59
CA LYS A 269 23.94 25.84 12.72
C LYS A 269 22.84 25.53 11.72
N GLN A 270 22.97 24.45 10.98
CA GLN A 270 22.14 24.22 9.79
C GLN A 270 22.04 22.74 9.45
N TRP A 271 21.00 22.40 8.69
CA TRP A 271 20.79 21.09 8.11
C TRP A 271 20.84 21.19 6.59
N LYS A 272 21.32 20.14 5.94
CA LYS A 272 21.41 20.03 4.48
C LYS A 272 21.33 18.58 4.03
N TYR A 273 20.57 18.34 2.96
CA TYR A 273 20.43 17.03 2.35
C TYR A 273 20.67 17.14 0.86
N THR A 274 21.22 16.07 0.29
CA THR A 274 21.47 15.91 -1.14
C THR A 274 20.82 14.62 -1.58
N ALA A 275 19.98 14.68 -2.60
CA ALA A 275 19.38 13.51 -3.23
C ALA A 275 20.21 13.02 -4.41
N ALA A 276 20.18 11.71 -4.65
CA ALA A 276 20.73 11.07 -5.84
C ALA A 276 19.56 10.72 -6.80
N PRO A 277 19.32 11.51 -7.87
CA PRO A 277 18.14 11.40 -8.70
C PRO A 277 17.98 10.07 -9.43
N ASP A 278 19.08 9.37 -9.72
CA ASP A 278 19.07 8.04 -10.31
C ASP A 278 18.48 6.99 -9.36
N ALA A 279 18.74 7.10 -8.05
CA ALA A 279 18.20 6.20 -7.04
C ALA A 279 16.70 6.44 -6.79
N ASP A 280 16.29 7.70 -6.64
CA ASP A 280 14.87 8.06 -6.54
C ASP A 280 14.09 7.57 -7.78
N ALA A 281 14.68 7.74 -8.98
CA ALA A 281 14.07 7.25 -10.21
C ALA A 281 14.00 5.72 -10.29
N ARG A 282 15.05 5.00 -9.84
CA ARG A 282 15.07 3.53 -9.78
C ARG A 282 14.00 2.99 -8.81
N ALA A 283 13.79 3.64 -7.66
CA ALA A 283 12.72 3.26 -6.73
C ALA A 283 11.33 3.42 -7.38
N ILE A 284 11.11 4.48 -8.16
CA ILE A 284 9.85 4.70 -8.90
C ILE A 284 9.67 3.64 -10.00
N GLU A 285 10.73 3.32 -10.73
CA GLU A 285 10.74 2.25 -11.75
C GLU A 285 10.41 0.88 -11.16
N ALA A 286 11.01 0.51 -10.02
CA ALA A 286 10.70 -0.72 -9.31
C ALA A 286 9.22 -0.77 -8.87
N VAL A 287 8.68 0.34 -8.37
CA VAL A 287 7.26 0.42 -7.97
C VAL A 287 6.30 0.42 -9.15
N TYR A 288 6.71 0.91 -10.32
CA TYR A 288 5.96 0.71 -11.55
C TYR A 288 5.80 -0.79 -11.83
N TRP A 289 6.89 -1.56 -11.82
CA TRP A 289 6.82 -2.99 -12.06
C TRP A 289 6.01 -3.71 -11.00
N ALA A 290 6.20 -3.39 -9.73
CA ALA A 290 5.38 -3.92 -8.65
C ALA A 290 3.88 -3.67 -8.88
N ASN A 291 3.49 -2.47 -9.32
CA ASN A 291 2.10 -2.17 -9.63
C ASN A 291 1.56 -3.03 -10.79
N ILE A 292 2.35 -3.20 -11.86
CA ILE A 292 1.95 -4.05 -13.00
C ILE A 292 1.79 -5.50 -12.54
N TRP A 293 2.80 -6.06 -11.90
CA TRP A 293 2.82 -7.45 -11.46
C TRP A 293 1.76 -7.76 -10.39
N ALA A 294 1.57 -6.87 -9.41
CA ALA A 294 0.49 -7.00 -8.43
C ALA A 294 -0.89 -6.92 -9.11
N THR A 295 -1.05 -6.08 -10.14
CA THR A 295 -2.30 -6.01 -10.91
C THR A 295 -2.57 -7.31 -11.67
N GLU A 296 -1.57 -7.87 -12.32
CA GLU A 296 -1.67 -9.17 -13.02
C GLU A 296 -2.09 -10.30 -12.07
N GLN A 297 -1.65 -10.24 -10.81
CA GLN A 297 -2.02 -11.17 -9.75
C GLN A 297 -3.37 -10.86 -9.05
N GLY A 298 -4.06 -9.77 -9.43
CA GLY A 298 -5.29 -9.32 -8.75
C GLY A 298 -5.07 -8.73 -7.35
N LYS A 299 -3.83 -8.30 -7.05
CA LYS A 299 -3.34 -7.80 -5.75
C LYS A 299 -2.90 -6.33 -5.78
N ALA A 300 -3.37 -5.54 -6.77
CA ALA A 300 -3.01 -4.13 -6.88
C ALA A 300 -3.28 -3.31 -5.60
N SER A 301 -4.30 -3.68 -4.81
CA SER A 301 -4.58 -3.07 -3.51
C SER A 301 -3.43 -3.20 -2.51
N ASP A 302 -2.64 -4.26 -2.61
CA ASP A 302 -1.60 -4.60 -1.64
C ASP A 302 -0.39 -3.67 -1.77
N VAL A 303 -0.21 -3.03 -2.93
CA VAL A 303 0.89 -2.11 -3.22
C VAL A 303 0.45 -0.65 -3.41
N ALA A 304 -0.86 -0.38 -3.42
CA ALA A 304 -1.42 0.92 -3.80
C ALA A 304 -0.89 2.11 -2.97
N ALA A 305 -0.62 1.90 -1.68
CA ALA A 305 -0.05 2.95 -0.82
C ALA A 305 1.39 3.31 -1.24
N THR A 306 2.21 2.30 -1.49
CA THR A 306 3.59 2.44 -1.98
C THR A 306 3.63 3.09 -3.36
N VAL A 307 2.70 2.74 -4.25
CA VAL A 307 2.51 3.39 -5.56
C VAL A 307 2.23 4.89 -5.41
N ALA A 308 1.33 5.28 -4.49
CA ALA A 308 1.04 6.69 -4.23
C ALA A 308 2.25 7.44 -3.66
N LYS A 309 3.06 6.78 -2.82
CA LYS A 309 4.31 7.35 -2.28
C LYS A 309 5.37 7.52 -3.38
N ALA A 310 5.51 6.57 -4.29
CA ALA A 310 6.41 6.68 -5.45
C ALA A 310 6.00 7.82 -6.39
N ALA A 311 4.69 8.00 -6.64
CA ALA A 311 4.18 9.14 -7.40
C ALA A 311 4.55 10.49 -6.73
N LYS A 312 4.47 10.56 -5.39
CA LYS A 312 4.91 11.73 -4.62
C LYS A 312 6.41 11.97 -4.78
N MET A 313 7.25 10.94 -4.63
CA MET A 313 8.71 11.04 -4.85
C MET A 313 9.02 11.56 -6.25
N GLY A 314 8.34 11.06 -7.28
CA GLY A 314 8.46 11.54 -8.66
C GLY A 314 8.08 13.01 -8.83
N ASP A 315 7.21 13.57 -7.99
CA ASP A 315 6.89 14.99 -8.03
C ASP A 315 8.05 15.88 -7.57
N TYR A 316 8.69 15.50 -6.46
CA TYR A 316 9.84 16.20 -5.89
C TYR A 316 11.12 15.98 -6.70
N LEU A 317 11.28 14.81 -7.32
CA LEU A 317 12.39 14.48 -8.20
C LEU A 317 12.50 15.44 -9.40
N ARG A 318 11.44 16.18 -9.74
CA ARG A 318 11.50 17.27 -10.73
C ARG A 318 12.55 18.34 -10.39
N TYR A 319 12.97 18.49 -9.13
CA TYR A 319 14.09 19.37 -8.78
C TYR A 319 15.39 19.03 -9.54
N ALA A 320 15.60 17.75 -9.86
CA ALA A 320 16.75 17.32 -10.67
C ALA A 320 16.71 17.85 -12.11
N MET A 321 15.56 18.35 -12.59
CA MET A 321 15.40 18.86 -13.95
C MET A 321 15.85 20.31 -14.12
N TYR A 322 16.27 20.99 -13.05
CA TYR A 322 16.60 22.41 -13.07
C TYR A 322 18.10 22.65 -12.90
N ASP A 323 18.60 23.70 -13.54
CA ASP A 323 19.93 24.24 -13.29
C ASP A 323 20.18 24.49 -11.79
N LYS A 324 21.43 24.32 -11.33
CA LYS A 324 21.83 24.45 -9.91
C LYS A 324 21.26 25.72 -9.25
N TYR A 325 21.41 26.87 -9.89
CA TYR A 325 20.92 28.14 -9.37
C TYR A 325 19.78 28.72 -10.22
N PHE A 326 19.00 27.84 -10.86
CA PHE A 326 17.88 28.19 -11.73
C PHE A 326 18.27 29.20 -12.83
N LYS A 327 19.52 29.16 -13.32
CA LYS A 327 19.92 29.95 -14.49
C LYS A 327 19.24 29.40 -15.74
N LYS A 328 18.98 30.28 -16.70
CA LYS A 328 18.45 29.88 -18.00
C LYS A 328 19.40 28.88 -18.68
N ILE A 329 18.84 27.89 -19.37
CA ILE A 329 19.64 26.93 -20.13
C ILE A 329 20.40 27.63 -21.27
N GLY A 330 21.68 27.26 -21.46
CA GLY A 330 22.62 27.92 -22.36
C GLY A 330 23.45 29.03 -21.70
N CYS A 331 23.53 29.05 -20.36
CA CYS A 331 24.29 30.06 -19.63
C CYS A 331 25.81 29.84 -19.77
N THR A 332 26.54 30.88 -20.13
CA THR A 332 28.01 30.86 -20.35
C THR A 332 28.74 32.02 -19.66
N SER A 333 28.06 32.71 -18.74
CA SER A 333 28.64 33.72 -17.86
C SER A 333 27.81 33.82 -16.58
N THR A 334 28.43 34.17 -15.45
CA THR A 334 27.70 34.49 -14.21
C THR A 334 26.71 35.64 -14.38
N SER A 335 26.92 36.52 -15.36
CA SER A 335 26.02 37.60 -15.75
C SER A 335 24.86 37.18 -16.67
N CYS A 336 24.74 35.90 -17.02
CA CYS A 336 23.64 35.41 -17.84
C CYS A 336 22.29 35.61 -17.13
N ALA A 337 21.22 35.71 -17.92
CA ALA A 337 19.88 35.90 -17.41
C ALA A 337 19.47 34.79 -16.42
N ALA A 338 18.96 35.21 -15.27
CA ALA A 338 18.28 34.34 -14.33
C ALA A 338 17.03 33.73 -14.98
N GLY A 339 16.71 32.47 -14.68
CA GLY A 339 15.47 31.86 -15.13
C GLY A 339 14.25 32.49 -14.47
N THR A 340 13.17 32.66 -15.23
CA THR A 340 11.91 33.25 -14.74
C THR A 340 10.80 32.21 -14.57
N GLY A 341 11.08 30.96 -14.92
CA GLY A 341 10.20 29.82 -14.70
C GLY A 341 10.87 28.54 -15.18
N LYS A 342 10.18 27.79 -16.05
CA LYS A 342 10.69 26.52 -16.60
C LYS A 342 11.75 26.69 -17.71
N ASP A 343 12.28 27.89 -17.94
CA ASP A 343 13.37 28.17 -18.88
C ASP A 343 14.76 27.86 -18.29
N SER A 344 14.82 27.56 -17.00
CA SER A 344 15.97 26.95 -16.31
C SER A 344 15.88 25.42 -16.22
N ALA A 345 14.80 24.80 -16.74
CA ALA A 345 14.65 23.36 -16.76
C ALA A 345 15.37 22.74 -17.98
N ASN A 346 16.33 21.87 -17.72
CA ASN A 346 16.97 21.01 -18.72
C ASN A 346 16.14 19.74 -19.02
N TYR A 347 15.20 19.37 -18.13
CA TYR A 347 14.33 18.17 -18.21
C TYR A 347 15.08 16.83 -18.22
N LEU A 348 16.31 16.80 -17.72
CA LEU A 348 17.10 15.60 -17.48
C LEU A 348 17.13 15.29 -15.97
N LEU A 349 17.56 14.09 -15.61
CA LEU A 349 17.96 13.80 -14.24
C LEU A 349 19.41 14.23 -14.08
N SER A 350 19.62 15.41 -13.49
CA SER A 350 20.95 15.90 -13.15
C SER A 350 21.58 15.11 -11.99
N TRP A 351 22.85 15.38 -11.68
CA TRP A 351 23.59 14.61 -10.68
C TRP A 351 23.00 14.65 -9.27
N TYR A 352 22.38 15.77 -8.91
CA TYR A 352 21.74 15.95 -7.61
C TYR A 352 20.67 17.03 -7.66
N TYR A 353 19.80 17.01 -6.66
CA TYR A 353 19.22 18.23 -6.11
C TYR A 353 19.50 18.25 -4.61
N ALA A 354 19.57 19.44 -4.03
CA ALA A 354 19.87 19.59 -2.61
C ALA A 354 19.04 20.69 -1.98
N TRP A 355 18.80 20.57 -0.68
CA TRP A 355 18.07 21.55 0.10
C TRP A 355 18.63 21.63 1.51
N GLY A 356 18.47 22.78 2.14
CA GLY A 356 18.97 23.03 3.49
C GLY A 356 18.34 24.24 4.14
N GLY A 357 18.62 24.44 5.42
CA GLY A 357 18.09 25.54 6.20
C GLY A 357 18.80 25.71 7.54
N ALA A 358 18.61 26.85 8.18
CA ALA A 358 19.07 27.04 9.55
C ALA A 358 18.39 26.03 10.49
N ASN A 359 19.07 25.54 11.53
CA ASN A 359 18.45 24.57 12.46
C ASN A 359 17.31 25.19 13.28
N ASP A 360 17.44 26.46 13.65
CA ASP A 360 16.43 27.18 14.40
C ASP A 360 15.77 28.31 13.59
N THR A 361 14.61 28.75 14.09
CA THR A 361 13.82 29.81 13.47
C THR A 361 14.48 31.19 13.56
N SER A 362 15.51 31.38 14.39
CA SER A 362 16.25 32.64 14.51
C SER A 362 17.23 32.84 13.35
N GLY A 363 17.69 31.76 12.70
CA GLY A 363 18.45 31.83 11.45
C GLY A 363 17.59 32.30 10.27
N GLY A 364 16.31 31.88 10.22
CA GLY A 364 15.30 32.49 9.34
C GLY A 364 15.50 32.30 7.82
N TRP A 365 16.25 31.29 7.39
CA TRP A 365 16.49 31.01 5.97
C TRP A 365 16.44 29.51 5.64
N ALA A 366 16.10 29.20 4.39
CA ALA A 366 16.23 27.89 3.76
C ALA A 366 16.52 28.04 2.27
N TRP A 367 17.17 27.06 1.66
CA TRP A 367 17.59 27.08 0.27
C TRP A 367 17.30 25.75 -0.45
N ARG A 368 17.25 25.82 -1.78
CA ARG A 368 17.15 24.67 -2.71
C ARG A 368 18.00 24.93 -3.94
N ILE A 369 18.63 23.89 -4.46
CA ILE A 369 19.36 23.88 -5.73
C ILE A 369 18.99 22.63 -6.52
N GLY A 370 18.93 22.76 -7.85
CA GLY A 370 19.03 21.60 -8.76
C GLY A 370 20.48 21.22 -8.99
N ALA A 371 20.82 20.76 -10.20
CA ALA A 371 22.21 20.67 -10.65
C ALA A 371 22.34 20.98 -12.14
N SER A 372 23.45 21.61 -12.49
CA SER A 372 23.75 22.01 -13.87
C SER A 372 24.40 20.89 -14.69
N HIS A 373 24.89 19.84 -14.03
CA HIS A 373 25.64 18.74 -14.63
C HIS A 373 24.73 17.51 -14.79
N ASN A 374 24.70 16.94 -15.99
CA ASN A 374 23.84 15.81 -16.34
C ASN A 374 24.72 14.67 -16.86
N HIS A 375 24.43 13.45 -16.41
CA HIS A 375 25.15 12.24 -16.82
C HIS A 375 24.19 11.25 -17.46
N ALA A 376 24.57 10.62 -18.57
CA ALA A 376 23.73 9.63 -19.25
C ALA A 376 23.34 8.46 -18.32
N GLY A 377 24.27 8.01 -17.48
CA GLY A 377 24.06 6.98 -16.46
C GLY A 377 22.91 7.24 -15.48
N TYR A 378 22.52 8.51 -15.28
CA TYR A 378 21.47 8.90 -14.33
C TYR A 378 20.08 8.89 -14.95
N GLN A 379 19.97 8.95 -16.28
CA GLN A 379 18.65 9.10 -16.90
C GLN A 379 17.83 7.83 -16.72
N ASN A 380 16.52 8.00 -16.56
CA ASN A 380 15.56 6.91 -16.37
C ASN A 380 14.29 7.20 -17.19
N PRO A 381 14.30 6.85 -18.48
CA PRO A 381 13.16 7.10 -19.34
C PRO A 381 12.00 6.14 -19.04
N MET A 382 12.25 5.03 -18.33
CA MET A 382 11.19 4.14 -17.85
C MET A 382 10.36 4.82 -16.75
N ALA A 383 11.01 5.37 -15.72
CA ALA A 383 10.35 6.16 -14.67
C ALA A 383 9.66 7.41 -15.25
N ALA A 384 10.30 8.12 -16.19
CA ALA A 384 9.69 9.28 -16.83
C ALA A 384 8.43 8.92 -17.62
N TRP A 385 8.43 7.79 -18.34
CA TRP A 385 7.24 7.27 -19.01
C TRP A 385 6.17 6.84 -18.01
N ALA A 386 6.55 6.17 -16.92
CA ALA A 386 5.62 5.74 -15.88
C ALA A 386 4.88 6.94 -15.27
N LEU A 387 5.61 7.95 -14.81
CA LEU A 387 5.07 9.15 -14.17
C LEU A 387 4.24 10.04 -15.11
N SER A 388 4.47 9.95 -16.43
CA SER A 388 3.74 10.75 -17.42
C SER A 388 2.53 10.02 -18.05
N THR A 389 2.49 8.69 -18.01
CA THR A 389 1.48 7.91 -18.74
C THR A 389 0.65 6.97 -17.87
N GLN A 390 1.15 6.55 -16.71
CA GLN A 390 0.49 5.55 -15.88
C GLN A 390 -0.34 6.23 -14.81
N THR A 391 -1.67 6.13 -14.93
CA THR A 391 -2.63 6.82 -14.04
C THR A 391 -2.33 6.61 -12.55
N ALA A 392 -1.92 5.40 -12.14
CA ALA A 392 -1.61 5.10 -10.74
C ALA A 392 -0.36 5.83 -10.21
N LEU A 393 0.57 6.20 -11.10
CA LEU A 393 1.84 6.87 -10.77
C LEU A 393 1.87 8.36 -11.14
N GLN A 394 0.78 8.92 -11.65
CA GLN A 394 0.75 10.34 -12.00
C GLN A 394 0.92 11.21 -10.75
N PRO A 395 1.94 12.10 -10.70
CA PRO A 395 2.12 12.99 -9.56
C PRO A 395 0.99 14.02 -9.43
N LYS A 396 0.79 14.54 -8.22
CA LYS A 396 -0.30 15.49 -7.92
C LYS A 396 -0.03 16.92 -8.37
N GLY A 397 1.23 17.29 -8.56
CA GLY A 397 1.63 18.62 -9.02
C GLY A 397 0.95 18.98 -10.34
N ALA A 398 0.36 20.17 -10.41
CA ALA A 398 -0.43 20.64 -11.53
C ALA A 398 0.29 20.57 -12.90
N THR A 399 1.63 20.69 -12.94
CA THR A 399 2.39 20.56 -14.20
C THR A 399 3.24 19.29 -14.26
N ALA A 400 3.26 18.47 -13.21
CA ALA A 400 4.22 17.39 -13.05
C ALA A 400 4.15 16.34 -14.17
N VAL A 401 2.94 15.90 -14.54
CA VAL A 401 2.73 14.93 -15.63
C VAL A 401 3.29 15.44 -16.97
N ALA A 402 3.08 16.72 -17.28
CA ALA A 402 3.59 17.35 -18.49
C ALA A 402 5.12 17.50 -18.45
N ASP A 403 5.69 17.84 -17.29
CA ASP A 403 7.13 17.94 -17.09
C ASP A 403 7.81 16.58 -17.30
N TRP A 404 7.24 15.49 -16.76
CA TRP A 404 7.73 14.13 -16.97
C TRP A 404 7.58 13.65 -18.42
N GLY A 405 6.49 14.01 -19.10
CA GLY A 405 6.33 13.71 -20.53
C GLY A 405 7.40 14.40 -21.38
N LYS A 406 7.74 15.65 -21.04
CA LYS A 406 8.84 16.37 -21.69
C LYS A 406 10.21 15.81 -21.31
N SER A 407 10.38 15.35 -20.07
CA SER A 407 11.60 14.69 -19.61
C SER A 407 11.85 13.37 -20.34
N LEU A 408 10.82 12.54 -20.54
CA LEU A 408 10.93 11.31 -21.34
C LEU A 408 11.52 11.58 -22.73
N GLU A 409 10.92 12.51 -23.47
CA GLU A 409 11.40 12.85 -24.81
C GLU A 409 12.83 13.41 -24.77
N ARG A 410 13.11 14.31 -23.82
CA ARG A 410 14.43 14.92 -23.66
C ARG A 410 15.52 13.89 -23.33
N GLN A 411 15.23 12.92 -22.49
CA GLN A 411 16.16 11.85 -22.12
C GLN A 411 16.47 10.94 -23.32
N LEU A 412 15.47 10.59 -24.14
CA LEU A 412 15.69 9.79 -25.35
C LEU A 412 16.52 10.55 -26.41
N GLU A 413 16.26 11.85 -26.58
CA GLU A 413 17.09 12.73 -27.41
C GLU A 413 18.53 12.80 -26.89
N TYR A 414 18.70 12.84 -25.56
CA TYR A 414 20.00 12.90 -24.91
C TYR A 414 20.83 11.64 -25.14
N TYR A 415 20.22 10.47 -25.02
CA TYR A 415 20.87 9.20 -25.35
C TYR A 415 21.27 9.14 -26.82
N GLN A 416 20.38 9.54 -27.73
CA GLN A 416 20.69 9.58 -29.16
C GLN A 416 21.87 10.53 -29.45
N TRP A 417 21.87 11.71 -28.81
CA TRP A 417 22.94 12.69 -28.95
C TRP A 417 24.30 12.17 -28.44
N LEU A 418 24.31 11.41 -27.34
CA LEU A 418 25.55 10.90 -26.73
C LEU A 418 26.00 9.55 -27.31
N GLN A 419 25.20 8.93 -28.17
CA GLN A 419 25.55 7.64 -28.74
C GLN A 419 26.72 7.78 -29.71
N SER A 420 27.86 7.19 -29.35
CA SER A 420 29.08 7.16 -30.15
C SER A 420 28.90 6.46 -31.49
N ALA A 421 29.86 6.65 -32.40
CA ALA A 421 29.94 5.90 -33.64
C ALA A 421 30.00 4.38 -33.39
N ASP A 422 30.70 3.95 -32.34
CA ASP A 422 30.87 2.54 -31.99
C ASP A 422 29.61 1.93 -31.36
N GLY A 423 28.88 2.68 -30.54
CA GLY A 423 27.56 2.30 -30.00
C GLY A 423 27.35 2.61 -28.51
N GLY A 424 28.42 2.75 -27.73
CA GLY A 424 28.37 3.18 -26.33
C GLY A 424 27.91 4.62 -26.17
N ILE A 425 27.41 4.97 -24.97
CA ILE A 425 26.86 6.29 -24.64
C ILE A 425 27.88 7.15 -23.88
N ALA A 426 28.24 8.32 -24.42
CA ALA A 426 29.19 9.23 -23.80
C ALA A 426 28.64 9.89 -22.51
N GLY A 427 29.51 10.59 -21.77
CA GLY A 427 29.22 11.04 -20.40
C GLY A 427 28.01 11.95 -20.27
N GLY A 428 28.08 13.16 -20.82
CA GLY A 428 26.91 14.04 -20.75
C GLY A 428 27.17 15.49 -21.08
N SER A 429 26.58 16.37 -20.28
CA SER A 429 26.54 17.81 -20.54
C SER A 429 26.46 18.64 -19.28
N THR A 430 26.80 19.92 -19.39
CA THR A 430 26.65 20.90 -18.32
C THR A 430 26.07 22.21 -18.81
N ASN A 431 25.22 22.84 -17.99
CA ASN A 431 24.80 24.23 -18.14
C ASN A 431 25.73 25.22 -17.41
N SER A 432 26.67 24.72 -16.61
CA SER A 432 27.62 25.53 -15.84
C SER A 432 29.03 25.02 -16.10
N TRP A 433 29.67 25.52 -17.17
CA TRP A 433 31.03 25.12 -17.51
C TRP A 433 31.99 25.44 -16.36
N ASP A 434 32.86 24.48 -16.02
CA ASP A 434 33.74 24.48 -14.84
C ASP A 434 33.01 24.76 -13.51
N GLY A 435 31.67 24.62 -13.48
CA GLY A 435 30.83 24.90 -12.32
C GLY A 435 30.78 26.38 -11.91
N VAL A 436 31.18 27.28 -12.82
CA VAL A 436 31.19 28.74 -12.60
C VAL A 436 30.42 29.52 -13.66
N TYR A 437 29.57 28.83 -14.43
CA TYR A 437 28.94 29.37 -15.65
C TYR A 437 29.98 29.95 -16.60
N GLY A 438 31.11 29.24 -16.78
CA GLY A 438 32.17 29.67 -17.69
C GLY A 438 31.78 29.57 -19.17
N THR A 439 32.62 30.15 -20.03
CA THR A 439 32.52 29.96 -21.47
C THR A 439 33.20 28.64 -21.86
N PRO A 440 32.48 27.67 -22.45
CA PRO A 440 33.11 26.45 -22.94
C PRO A 440 34.08 26.75 -24.10
N PRO A 441 35.07 25.87 -24.36
CA PRO A 441 35.97 26.02 -25.51
C PRO A 441 35.22 26.22 -26.84
N ALA A 442 35.78 27.04 -27.73
CA ALA A 442 35.16 27.29 -29.04
C ALA A 442 34.97 25.98 -29.82
N GLY A 443 33.76 25.78 -30.36
CA GLY A 443 33.40 24.55 -31.07
C GLY A 443 32.91 23.40 -30.18
N THR A 444 32.80 23.60 -28.87
CA THR A 444 32.19 22.60 -27.97
C THR A 444 30.75 22.30 -28.40
N PRO A 445 30.39 21.05 -28.70
CA PRO A 445 29.03 20.67 -29.08
C PRO A 445 28.03 20.94 -27.96
N THR A 446 26.80 21.29 -28.33
CA THR A 446 25.75 21.58 -27.36
C THR A 446 24.50 20.73 -27.52
N PHE A 447 23.82 20.44 -26.41
CA PHE A 447 22.50 19.83 -26.35
C PHE A 447 21.52 20.80 -25.70
N TYR A 448 20.60 21.36 -26.51
CA TYR A 448 19.70 22.43 -26.09
C TYR A 448 20.41 23.61 -25.40
N GLY A 449 21.65 23.90 -25.79
CA GLY A 449 22.49 24.97 -25.22
C GLY A 449 23.44 24.51 -24.09
N MET A 450 23.26 23.32 -23.52
CA MET A 450 24.20 22.76 -22.54
C MET A 450 25.44 22.20 -23.24
N ALA A 451 26.64 22.49 -22.75
CA ALA A 451 27.89 22.08 -23.35
C ALA A 451 28.20 20.61 -23.06
N TYR A 452 28.72 19.88 -24.06
CA TYR A 452 29.21 18.51 -23.89
C TYR A 452 30.39 18.43 -22.91
N THR A 453 30.34 17.44 -22.02
CA THR A 453 31.48 17.05 -21.19
C THR A 453 31.60 15.53 -21.17
N GLU A 454 32.83 15.03 -21.33
CA GLU A 454 33.12 13.60 -21.30
C GLU A 454 32.89 13.00 -19.92
N ALA A 455 33.17 13.77 -18.87
CA ALA A 455 33.12 13.35 -17.47
C ALA A 455 32.31 14.37 -16.66
N PRO A 456 30.97 14.32 -16.73
CA PRO A 456 30.13 15.15 -15.87
C PRO A 456 30.45 14.94 -14.38
N VAL A 457 30.58 16.04 -13.65
CA VAL A 457 30.79 16.09 -12.19
C VAL A 457 32.15 15.62 -11.71
N TYR A 458 32.58 14.37 -11.97
CA TYR A 458 33.83 13.84 -11.41
C TYR A 458 34.86 13.50 -12.47
N VAL A 459 36.12 13.85 -12.20
CA VAL A 459 37.27 13.59 -13.09
C VAL A 459 38.36 12.73 -12.43
N ASP A 460 38.25 12.42 -11.13
CA ASP A 460 39.11 11.47 -10.42
C ASP A 460 38.30 10.35 -9.73
N PRO A 461 38.05 9.22 -10.42
CA PRO A 461 38.26 9.02 -11.86
C PRO A 461 37.18 9.73 -12.71
N PRO A 462 37.37 9.84 -14.05
CA PRO A 462 36.32 10.33 -14.95
C PRO A 462 35.02 9.55 -14.81
N SER A 463 33.91 10.24 -14.55
CA SER A 463 32.62 9.64 -14.18
C SER A 463 32.09 8.60 -15.18
N ASN A 464 32.34 8.79 -16.49
CA ASN A 464 31.89 7.89 -17.55
C ASN A 464 32.97 6.90 -18.01
N LYS A 465 34.05 6.76 -17.23
CA LYS A 465 35.04 5.70 -17.42
C LYS A 465 34.45 4.33 -17.09
N TRP A 466 33.53 4.25 -16.15
CA TRP A 466 32.99 2.98 -15.66
C TRP A 466 31.87 2.44 -16.57
N PHE A 467 32.00 1.20 -17.04
CA PHE A 467 30.99 0.54 -17.88
C PHE A 467 29.66 0.30 -17.15
N GLY A 468 29.64 0.27 -15.82
CA GLY A 468 28.39 0.18 -15.04
C GLY A 468 27.39 1.27 -15.39
N MET A 469 27.86 2.49 -15.68
CA MET A 469 27.01 3.60 -16.16
C MET A 469 26.30 3.28 -17.47
N GLN A 470 26.86 2.41 -18.32
CA GLN A 470 26.21 1.98 -19.55
C GLN A 470 25.04 1.05 -19.25
N VAL A 471 25.28 -0.01 -18.47
CA VAL A 471 24.30 -1.09 -18.28
C VAL A 471 23.14 -0.64 -17.41
N TRP A 472 23.38 0.10 -16.32
CA TRP A 472 22.31 0.63 -15.47
C TRP A 472 21.34 1.51 -16.25
N SER A 473 21.88 2.35 -17.12
CA SER A 473 21.10 3.29 -17.93
C SER A 473 20.40 2.60 -19.10
N MET A 474 21.09 1.70 -19.81
CA MET A 474 20.51 1.01 -20.96
C MET A 474 19.50 -0.06 -20.57
N GLU A 475 19.59 -0.61 -19.36
CA GLU A 475 18.55 -1.46 -18.78
C GLU A 475 17.21 -0.72 -18.73
N ARG A 476 17.19 0.51 -18.20
CA ARG A 476 16.00 1.37 -18.14
C ARG A 476 15.45 1.69 -19.54
N VAL A 477 16.33 1.89 -20.53
CA VAL A 477 15.93 2.07 -21.93
C VAL A 477 15.32 0.78 -22.50
N ALA A 478 15.88 -0.39 -22.17
CA ALA A 478 15.37 -1.70 -22.57
C ALA A 478 14.02 -2.01 -21.94
N GLU A 479 13.83 -1.69 -20.66
CA GLU A 479 12.56 -1.80 -19.95
C GLU A 479 11.49 -0.90 -20.58
N LEU A 480 11.82 0.36 -20.90
CA LEU A 480 10.92 1.25 -21.64
C LEU A 480 10.55 0.66 -23.00
N TYR A 481 11.51 0.17 -23.77
CA TYR A 481 11.23 -0.44 -25.07
C TYR A 481 10.31 -1.65 -24.92
N TYR A 482 10.55 -2.50 -23.91
CA TYR A 482 9.72 -3.66 -23.62
C TYR A 482 8.29 -3.26 -23.26
N ALA A 483 8.11 -2.38 -22.28
CA ALA A 483 6.80 -1.95 -21.76
C ALA A 483 5.98 -1.17 -22.80
N SER A 484 6.60 -0.24 -23.51
CA SER A 484 5.89 0.73 -24.38
C SER A 484 6.01 0.47 -25.88
N GLY A 485 7.02 -0.30 -26.32
CA GLY A 485 7.37 -0.41 -27.74
C GLY A 485 8.01 0.84 -28.33
N ASN A 486 8.54 1.76 -27.51
CA ASN A 486 9.13 3.03 -27.96
C ASN A 486 10.24 2.82 -29.01
N LEU A 487 10.04 3.39 -30.20
CA LEU A 487 10.95 3.19 -31.33
C LEU A 487 12.27 3.96 -31.23
N LYS A 488 12.32 5.08 -30.50
CA LYS A 488 13.58 5.79 -30.22
C LYS A 488 14.45 4.97 -29.28
N ALA A 489 13.86 4.43 -28.21
CA ALA A 489 14.52 3.49 -27.30
C ALA A 489 15.06 2.27 -28.06
N LYS A 490 14.25 1.67 -28.95
CA LYS A 490 14.70 0.57 -29.81
C LYS A 490 15.92 0.95 -30.65
N ALA A 491 15.91 2.10 -31.32
CA ALA A 491 17.01 2.52 -32.20
C ALA A 491 18.32 2.72 -31.42
N ILE A 492 18.25 3.28 -30.20
CA ILE A 492 19.39 3.40 -29.30
C ILE A 492 19.91 2.00 -28.92
N LEU A 493 19.02 1.11 -28.49
CA LEU A 493 19.37 -0.26 -28.07
C LEU A 493 19.95 -1.10 -29.21
N ASP A 494 19.40 -1.03 -30.42
CA ASP A 494 19.87 -1.82 -31.56
C ASP A 494 21.37 -1.60 -31.81
N LYS A 495 21.84 -0.34 -31.69
CA LYS A 495 23.25 0.00 -31.86
C LYS A 495 24.08 -0.34 -30.61
N TRP A 496 23.56 -0.03 -29.42
CA TRP A 496 24.28 -0.26 -28.16
C TRP A 496 24.47 -1.77 -27.88
N VAL A 497 23.44 -2.58 -28.06
CA VAL A 497 23.47 -4.03 -27.80
C VAL A 497 24.48 -4.71 -28.72
N ALA A 498 24.52 -4.34 -30.00
CA ALA A 498 25.50 -4.85 -30.94
C ALA A 498 26.94 -4.53 -30.49
N TRP A 499 27.20 -3.30 -30.06
CA TRP A 499 28.49 -2.88 -29.53
C TRP A 499 28.88 -3.64 -28.26
N ALA A 500 28.01 -3.63 -27.24
CA ALA A 500 28.30 -4.26 -25.95
C ALA A 500 28.56 -5.78 -26.10
N MET A 501 27.77 -6.45 -26.95
CA MET A 501 27.95 -7.90 -27.18
C MET A 501 29.27 -8.21 -27.88
N SER A 502 29.73 -7.35 -28.79
CA SER A 502 31.01 -7.54 -29.48
C SER A 502 32.23 -7.29 -28.60
N ASN A 503 32.05 -6.66 -27.43
CA ASN A 503 33.12 -6.39 -26.46
C ASN A 503 33.02 -7.27 -25.20
N THR A 504 32.17 -8.29 -25.20
CA THR A 504 31.96 -9.18 -24.05
C THR A 504 32.38 -10.61 -24.37
N THR A 505 33.00 -11.29 -23.41
CA THR A 505 33.33 -12.71 -23.51
C THR A 505 32.22 -13.54 -22.89
N PHE A 506 31.37 -14.14 -23.73
CA PHE A 506 30.28 -15.03 -23.29
C PHE A 506 30.74 -16.49 -23.26
N THR A 507 30.86 -17.04 -22.06
CA THR A 507 31.09 -18.46 -21.82
C THR A 507 30.44 -18.84 -20.49
N THR A 508 29.98 -20.08 -20.36
CA THR A 508 29.47 -20.60 -19.08
C THR A 508 30.59 -21.04 -18.12
N GLY A 509 31.85 -21.06 -18.59
CA GLY A 509 33.02 -21.35 -17.76
C GLY A 509 33.52 -20.11 -17.00
N ALA A 510 34.47 -20.32 -16.08
CA ALA A 510 35.02 -19.28 -15.21
C ALA A 510 35.76 -18.12 -15.91
N SER A 511 35.96 -18.17 -17.23
CA SER A 511 36.66 -17.13 -18.00
C SER A 511 35.74 -16.11 -18.66
N TRP A 512 34.48 -16.00 -18.22
CA TRP A 512 33.57 -14.95 -18.68
C TRP A 512 34.08 -13.57 -18.24
N SER A 513 33.82 -12.53 -19.03
CA SER A 513 34.18 -11.15 -18.65
C SER A 513 33.35 -10.12 -19.40
N VAL A 514 32.95 -9.06 -18.72
CA VAL A 514 32.29 -7.87 -19.29
C VAL A 514 33.26 -6.69 -19.35
N PRO A 515 33.04 -5.67 -20.19
CA PRO A 515 33.80 -4.42 -20.11
C PRO A 515 33.77 -3.81 -18.70
N SER A 516 34.89 -3.21 -18.29
CA SER A 516 35.04 -2.52 -17.00
C SER A 516 35.35 -1.05 -17.22
N ASP A 517 36.57 -0.74 -17.67
CA ASP A 517 36.97 0.64 -17.96
C ASP A 517 36.77 0.97 -19.43
N LEU A 518 36.29 2.19 -19.68
CA LEU A 518 36.09 2.79 -20.99
C LEU A 518 36.99 4.01 -21.15
N THR A 519 37.45 4.23 -22.38
CA THR A 519 38.13 5.47 -22.79
C THR A 519 37.36 6.11 -23.93
N TRP A 520 37.23 7.42 -23.89
CA TRP A 520 36.48 8.21 -24.87
C TRP A 520 37.42 9.08 -25.69
N SER A 521 37.02 9.39 -26.92
CA SER A 521 37.70 10.41 -27.73
C SER A 521 36.73 11.07 -28.72
N GLY A 522 37.07 12.31 -29.10
CA GLY A 522 36.20 13.14 -29.93
C GLY A 522 35.01 13.70 -29.16
N ALA A 523 33.97 14.09 -29.88
CA ALA A 523 32.77 14.71 -29.32
C ALA A 523 31.56 14.44 -30.22
N PRO A 524 30.32 14.48 -29.70
CA PRO A 524 29.13 14.36 -30.54
C PRO A 524 28.98 15.57 -31.47
N ASP A 525 28.12 15.47 -32.47
CA ASP A 525 27.68 16.64 -33.22
C ASP A 525 26.81 17.54 -32.33
N THR A 526 26.72 18.85 -32.61
CA THR A 526 25.74 19.71 -31.91
C THR A 526 24.32 19.20 -32.19
N TRP A 527 23.53 19.04 -31.13
CA TRP A 527 22.19 18.47 -31.24
C TRP A 527 21.27 19.35 -32.08
N ASN A 528 20.58 18.72 -33.03
CA ASN A 528 19.50 19.32 -33.78
C ASN A 528 18.33 18.31 -33.84
N PRO A 529 17.22 18.55 -33.13
CA PRO A 529 16.12 17.58 -33.08
C PRO A 529 15.44 17.35 -34.43
N ALA A 530 15.54 18.31 -35.37
CA ALA A 530 15.00 18.16 -36.72
C ALA A 530 15.91 17.35 -37.66
N SER A 531 17.21 17.25 -37.33
CA SER A 531 18.21 16.51 -38.10
C SER A 531 19.36 16.07 -37.19
N PRO A 532 19.15 15.02 -36.36
CA PRO A 532 20.19 14.55 -35.44
C PRO A 532 21.49 14.21 -36.16
N GLY A 533 22.62 14.59 -35.56
CA GLY A 533 23.94 14.28 -36.10
C GLY A 533 24.27 12.79 -36.07
N ALA A 534 25.28 12.38 -36.84
CA ALA A 534 25.70 10.99 -36.94
C ALA A 534 26.77 10.62 -35.89
N ASN A 535 27.35 11.60 -35.20
CA ASN A 535 28.40 11.43 -34.20
C ASN A 535 29.62 10.65 -34.70
N ALA A 536 29.99 10.84 -35.98
CA ALA A 536 31.04 10.05 -36.62
C ALA A 536 32.43 10.17 -35.94
N ASN A 537 32.66 11.27 -35.21
CA ASN A 537 33.91 11.55 -34.53
C ASN A 537 33.90 11.15 -33.04
N LEU A 538 32.75 10.82 -32.46
CA LEU A 538 32.65 10.39 -31.06
C LEU A 538 32.93 8.89 -30.96
N ARG A 539 33.99 8.51 -30.25
CA ARG A 539 34.47 7.13 -30.17
C ARG A 539 34.57 6.64 -28.73
N VAL A 540 34.35 5.34 -28.55
CA VAL A 540 34.57 4.63 -27.28
C VAL A 540 35.42 3.39 -27.49
N THR A 541 36.32 3.11 -26.56
CA THR A 541 37.15 1.90 -26.55
C THR A 541 37.09 1.26 -25.16
N VAL A 542 36.98 -0.07 -25.12
CA VAL A 542 37.08 -0.84 -23.88
C VAL A 542 38.55 -0.95 -23.49
N ALA A 543 38.91 -0.32 -22.38
CA ALA A 543 40.27 -0.28 -21.85
C ALA A 543 40.60 -1.49 -20.96
N SER A 544 39.59 -2.06 -20.29
CA SER A 544 39.73 -3.28 -19.51
C SER A 544 38.43 -4.07 -19.46
N THR A 545 38.53 -5.36 -19.15
CA THR A 545 37.40 -6.24 -18.86
C THR A 545 37.56 -6.85 -17.48
N GLY A 546 36.46 -7.31 -16.88
CA GLY A 546 36.45 -7.90 -15.55
C GLY A 546 35.21 -8.75 -15.29
N GLN A 547 35.09 -9.19 -14.03
CA GLN A 547 33.99 -10.04 -13.54
C GLN A 547 33.14 -9.32 -12.49
N ASP A 548 32.88 -8.03 -12.69
CA ASP A 548 31.92 -7.31 -11.85
C ASP A 548 30.53 -7.95 -12.02
N VAL A 549 30.10 -8.70 -11.01
CA VAL A 549 28.86 -9.49 -11.03
C VAL A 549 27.61 -8.61 -11.05
N GLY A 550 27.66 -7.42 -10.43
CA GLY A 550 26.53 -6.49 -10.44
C GLY A 550 26.34 -5.86 -11.81
N VAL A 551 27.43 -5.42 -12.43
CA VAL A 551 27.43 -4.91 -13.82
C VAL A 551 27.02 -6.01 -14.80
N ALA A 552 27.48 -7.25 -14.62
CA ALA A 552 27.07 -8.37 -15.46
C ALA A 552 25.59 -8.75 -15.27
N GLY A 553 25.05 -8.64 -14.05
CA GLY A 553 23.62 -8.80 -13.75
C GLY A 553 22.76 -7.80 -14.52
N SER A 554 23.06 -6.50 -14.38
CA SER A 554 22.36 -5.43 -15.10
C SER A 554 22.54 -5.54 -16.62
N TYR A 555 23.71 -5.97 -17.08
CA TYR A 555 23.93 -6.23 -18.50
C TYR A 555 23.05 -7.36 -19.02
N ALA A 556 22.95 -8.47 -18.27
CA ALA A 556 22.05 -9.55 -18.60
C ALA A 556 20.60 -9.03 -18.67
N ARG A 557 20.13 -8.26 -17.68
CA ARG A 557 18.79 -7.66 -17.67
C ARG A 557 18.52 -6.77 -18.89
N THR A 558 19.48 -5.91 -19.25
CA THR A 558 19.41 -5.10 -20.48
C THR A 558 19.19 -5.97 -21.73
N LEU A 559 20.00 -7.03 -21.88
CA LEU A 559 19.87 -7.97 -23.01
C LEU A 559 18.54 -8.73 -22.98
N MET A 560 18.04 -9.11 -21.80
CA MET A 560 16.77 -9.83 -21.64
C MET A 560 15.58 -8.97 -22.05
N TYR A 561 15.42 -7.76 -21.51
CA TYR A 561 14.31 -6.89 -21.88
C TYR A 561 14.32 -6.53 -23.36
N TYR A 562 15.51 -6.21 -23.90
CA TYR A 562 15.67 -5.97 -25.33
C TYR A 562 15.27 -7.19 -26.17
N ALA A 563 15.76 -8.39 -25.82
CA ALA A 563 15.49 -9.62 -26.57
C ALA A 563 14.02 -10.04 -26.48
N ALA A 564 13.39 -9.89 -25.31
CA ALA A 564 11.98 -10.22 -25.10
C ALA A 564 11.05 -9.39 -26.01
N LYS A 565 11.38 -8.13 -26.26
CA LYS A 565 10.60 -7.26 -27.16
C LYS A 565 10.98 -7.38 -28.62
N SER A 566 12.27 -7.49 -28.93
CA SER A 566 12.78 -7.51 -30.31
C SER A 566 12.75 -8.89 -30.96
N GLY A 567 12.71 -9.97 -30.19
CA GLY A 567 12.93 -11.33 -30.66
C GLY A 567 14.40 -11.67 -30.94
N ASN A 568 15.35 -10.85 -30.48
CA ASN A 568 16.78 -11.07 -30.73
C ASN A 568 17.30 -12.32 -29.97
N ALA A 569 17.44 -13.43 -30.68
CA ALA A 569 17.86 -14.71 -30.12
C ALA A 569 19.29 -14.70 -29.55
N ALA A 570 20.20 -13.93 -30.16
CA ALA A 570 21.59 -13.84 -29.69
C ALA A 570 21.69 -13.09 -28.35
N ALA A 571 20.97 -11.97 -28.21
CA ALA A 571 20.89 -11.25 -26.94
C ALA A 571 20.28 -12.12 -25.83
N LYS A 572 19.19 -12.86 -26.11
CA LYS A 572 18.60 -13.83 -25.16
C LYS A 572 19.63 -14.89 -24.71
N ALA A 573 20.33 -15.51 -25.67
CA ALA A 573 21.30 -16.57 -25.36
C ALA A 573 22.50 -16.05 -24.56
N ASN A 574 22.97 -14.84 -24.88
CA ASN A 574 24.07 -14.19 -24.18
C ASN A 574 23.70 -13.77 -22.76
N ALA A 575 22.49 -13.26 -22.54
CA ALA A 575 21.97 -12.99 -21.20
C ALA A 575 21.93 -14.26 -20.34
N LYS A 576 21.38 -15.35 -20.88
CA LYS A 576 21.35 -16.66 -20.22
C LYS A 576 22.77 -17.11 -19.84
N THR A 577 23.70 -16.98 -20.78
CA THR A 577 25.10 -17.40 -20.59
C THR A 577 25.77 -16.66 -19.45
N LEU A 578 25.56 -15.33 -19.31
CA LEU A 578 26.10 -14.56 -18.19
C LEU A 578 25.51 -14.98 -16.85
N LEU A 579 24.17 -15.11 -16.76
CA LEU A 579 23.50 -15.57 -15.54
C LEU A 579 23.98 -16.96 -15.12
N ASP A 580 24.10 -17.89 -16.06
CA ASP A 580 24.63 -19.24 -15.79
C ASP A 580 26.10 -19.21 -15.38
N ALA A 581 26.92 -18.37 -16.00
CA ALA A 581 28.34 -18.26 -15.67
C ALA A 581 28.54 -17.74 -14.24
N MET A 582 27.83 -16.68 -13.84
CA MET A 582 27.85 -16.17 -12.46
C MET A 582 27.33 -17.23 -11.48
N TRP A 583 26.20 -17.87 -11.81
CA TRP A 583 25.61 -18.91 -10.95
C TRP A 583 26.55 -20.09 -10.71
N LEU A 584 27.26 -20.55 -11.75
CA LEU A 584 28.11 -21.75 -11.68
C LEU A 584 29.52 -21.48 -11.14
N ASN A 585 30.06 -20.29 -11.35
CA ASN A 585 31.49 -20.02 -11.10
C ASN A 585 31.76 -18.95 -10.04
N ASN A 586 30.74 -18.19 -9.62
CA ASN A 586 30.92 -17.04 -8.72
C ASN A 586 30.10 -17.13 -7.44
N GLN A 587 29.46 -18.26 -7.15
CA GLN A 587 28.70 -18.42 -5.92
C GLN A 587 29.58 -18.76 -4.71
N ASP A 588 29.20 -18.22 -3.56
CA ASP A 588 29.65 -18.63 -2.24
C ASP A 588 28.47 -18.68 -1.24
N ALA A 589 28.76 -18.72 0.06
CA ALA A 589 27.74 -18.80 1.10
C ALA A 589 26.89 -17.52 1.24
N ALA A 590 27.48 -16.36 0.97
CA ALA A 590 26.83 -15.06 1.14
C ALA A 590 26.09 -14.61 -0.13
N GLY A 591 26.50 -15.06 -1.32
CA GLY A 591 25.82 -14.69 -2.55
C GLY A 591 26.59 -15.09 -3.80
N VAL A 592 26.79 -14.11 -4.68
CA VAL A 592 27.70 -14.18 -5.82
C VAL A 592 28.78 -13.11 -5.70
N SER A 593 30.04 -13.50 -5.89
CA SER A 593 31.18 -12.59 -5.84
C SER A 593 32.28 -13.04 -6.79
N ALA A 594 33.12 -12.10 -7.23
CA ALA A 594 34.31 -12.39 -8.00
C ALA A 594 35.52 -11.71 -7.34
N PRO A 595 36.72 -12.32 -7.38
CA PRO A 595 37.92 -11.66 -6.89
C PRO A 595 38.21 -10.37 -7.66
N GLU A 596 38.37 -9.27 -6.94
CA GLU A 596 38.75 -7.97 -7.48
C GLU A 596 40.00 -7.42 -6.77
N THR A 597 40.95 -6.91 -7.55
CA THR A 597 42.17 -6.28 -7.03
C THR A 597 41.95 -4.80 -6.81
N ARG A 598 42.31 -4.30 -5.62
CA ARG A 598 42.11 -2.90 -5.24
C ARG A 598 43.42 -2.12 -5.22
N LYS A 599 43.93 -1.81 -6.42
CA LYS A 599 45.17 -1.01 -6.58
C LYS A 599 45.00 0.40 -6.02
N ASP A 600 43.79 0.94 -6.11
CA ASP A 600 43.39 2.22 -5.55
C ASP A 600 43.55 2.28 -4.02
N TYR A 601 43.65 1.16 -3.30
CA TYR A 601 43.88 1.15 -1.85
C TYR A 601 45.29 1.60 -1.44
N SER A 602 46.17 1.92 -2.40
CA SER A 602 47.39 2.66 -2.10
C SER A 602 47.09 4.07 -1.60
N ARG A 603 45.87 4.60 -1.79
CA ARG A 603 45.47 5.96 -1.42
C ARG A 603 45.04 6.11 0.05
N PHE A 604 44.98 5.03 0.82
CA PHE A 604 44.56 5.08 2.22
C PHE A 604 45.44 6.01 3.08
N ASP A 605 46.74 6.11 2.77
CA ASP A 605 47.69 6.95 3.48
C ASP A 605 48.20 8.14 2.66
N ASP A 606 47.55 8.47 1.53
CA ASP A 606 47.87 9.65 0.72
C ASP A 606 47.82 10.92 1.58
N VAL A 607 48.94 11.64 1.63
CA VAL A 607 49.03 12.97 2.22
C VAL A 607 49.23 13.97 1.10
N LEU A 608 48.39 15.00 1.08
CA LEU A 608 48.47 16.04 0.05
C LEU A 608 49.83 16.76 0.10
N THR A 609 50.60 16.69 -0.99
CA THR A 609 51.91 17.37 -1.11
C THR A 609 51.88 18.62 -2.01
N SER A 610 50.77 18.87 -2.71
CA SER A 610 50.59 20.02 -3.61
C SER A 610 49.11 20.43 -3.64
N PRO A 611 48.75 21.72 -3.78
CA PRO A 611 47.35 22.16 -3.86
C PRO A 611 46.52 21.51 -4.98
N THR A 612 47.17 21.00 -6.04
CA THR A 612 46.48 20.35 -7.18
C THR A 612 46.80 18.86 -7.28
N GLY A 613 47.38 18.26 -6.24
CA GLY A 613 47.68 16.83 -6.19
C GLY A 613 46.61 16.05 -5.45
N ASP A 614 46.87 14.77 -5.28
CA ASP A 614 45.97 13.84 -4.60
C ASP A 614 46.14 13.89 -3.07
N GLY A 615 45.05 13.71 -2.34
CA GLY A 615 45.03 13.57 -0.88
C GLY A 615 44.11 14.56 -0.17
N VAL A 616 43.86 14.33 1.12
CA VAL A 616 42.90 15.14 1.89
C VAL A 616 43.42 16.57 2.06
N TYR A 617 42.83 17.53 1.34
CA TYR A 617 43.12 18.95 1.54
C TYR A 617 42.44 19.46 2.82
N ILE A 618 43.19 20.21 3.63
CA ILE A 618 42.65 21.00 4.76
C ILE A 618 43.27 22.41 4.66
N PRO A 619 42.48 23.50 4.75
CA PRO A 619 42.99 24.86 4.66
C PRO A 619 44.08 25.15 5.70
N ALA A 620 45.07 25.97 5.31
CA ALA A 620 46.13 26.36 6.22
C ALA A 620 45.57 27.07 7.46
N GLY A 621 45.98 26.62 8.65
CA GLY A 621 45.51 27.16 9.93
C GLY A 621 44.16 26.60 10.40
N TRP A 622 43.45 25.84 9.56
CA TRP A 622 42.23 25.14 9.98
C TRP A 622 42.59 23.89 10.80
N THR A 623 41.87 23.66 11.89
CA THR A 623 41.98 22.42 12.66
C THR A 623 40.65 22.06 13.32
N GLY A 624 40.39 20.78 13.45
CA GLY A 624 39.18 20.24 14.07
C GLY A 624 39.35 18.79 14.48
N THR A 625 38.27 18.16 14.95
CA THR A 625 38.28 16.75 15.36
C THR A 625 37.07 15.98 14.86
N MET A 626 37.30 14.76 14.36
CA MET A 626 36.24 13.78 14.14
C MET A 626 35.68 13.30 15.49
N PRO A 627 34.48 12.69 15.53
CA PRO A 627 33.86 12.27 16.79
C PRO A 627 34.64 11.23 17.60
N ASN A 628 35.47 10.40 16.95
CA ASN A 628 36.37 9.45 17.61
C ASN A 628 37.66 10.10 18.16
N GLY A 629 37.86 11.41 17.94
CA GLY A 629 39.04 12.16 18.37
C GLY A 629 40.15 12.26 17.32
N ASP A 630 39.97 11.73 16.10
CA ASP A 630 40.95 11.93 15.04
C ASP A 630 41.09 13.41 14.70
N VAL A 631 42.33 13.91 14.70
CA VAL A 631 42.61 15.32 14.45
C VAL A 631 42.61 15.59 12.96
N ILE A 632 41.77 16.52 12.54
CA ILE A 632 41.70 17.03 11.17
C ILE A 632 42.57 18.29 11.10
N LYS A 633 43.59 18.28 10.23
CA LYS A 633 44.55 19.39 10.07
C LYS A 633 45.30 19.25 8.73
N PRO A 634 46.03 20.29 8.26
CA PRO A 634 46.89 20.13 7.08
C PRO A 634 47.86 18.96 7.22
N GLY A 635 47.98 18.15 6.16
CA GLY A 635 48.86 16.99 6.10
C GLY A 635 48.28 15.68 6.68
N VAL A 636 46.97 15.62 6.95
CA VAL A 636 46.30 14.35 7.25
C VAL A 636 46.09 13.51 5.98
N SER A 637 46.00 12.20 6.16
CA SER A 637 45.60 11.26 5.12
C SER A 637 44.16 10.78 5.29
N PHE A 638 43.63 10.05 4.31
CA PHE A 638 42.30 9.44 4.37
C PHE A 638 42.09 8.61 5.64
N VAL A 639 43.02 7.69 5.94
CA VAL A 639 42.98 6.87 7.17
C VAL A 639 43.30 7.68 8.42
N GLY A 640 43.97 8.83 8.29
CA GLY A 640 44.32 9.72 9.39
C GLY A 640 43.10 10.34 10.09
N ILE A 641 41.98 10.50 9.36
CA ILE A 641 40.69 10.97 9.88
C ILE A 641 39.63 9.85 9.97
N ARG A 642 40.06 8.59 9.79
CA ARG A 642 39.25 7.37 9.85
C ARG A 642 40.03 6.26 10.54
N SER A 643 40.69 6.57 11.65
CA SER A 643 41.69 5.69 12.29
C SER A 643 41.11 4.35 12.74
N TRP A 644 39.79 4.30 12.94
CA TRP A 644 39.04 3.08 13.23
C TRP A 644 39.15 2.02 12.14
N TYR A 645 39.51 2.37 10.90
CA TYR A 645 39.80 1.40 9.83
C TYR A 645 40.93 0.44 10.19
N LYS A 646 41.87 0.88 11.02
CA LYS A 646 42.99 0.04 11.47
C LYS A 646 42.56 -1.15 12.32
N ASN A 647 41.31 -1.12 12.82
CA ASN A 647 40.69 -2.21 13.56
C ASN A 647 39.82 -3.11 12.68
N ASP A 648 39.69 -2.82 11.39
CA ASP A 648 38.92 -3.63 10.45
C ASP A 648 39.58 -5.01 10.28
N PRO A 649 38.81 -6.12 10.25
CA PRO A 649 39.35 -7.47 10.06
C PRO A 649 40.23 -7.62 8.81
N ALA A 650 39.94 -6.86 7.74
CA ALA A 650 40.67 -6.90 6.49
C ALA A 650 41.82 -5.88 6.41
N TRP A 651 42.01 -5.02 7.41
CA TRP A 651 43.05 -3.97 7.41
C TRP A 651 44.45 -4.51 7.14
N SER A 652 44.77 -5.70 7.67
CA SER A 652 46.09 -6.32 7.48
C SER A 652 46.48 -6.50 6.01
N LYS A 653 45.50 -6.72 5.10
CA LYS A 653 45.74 -6.78 3.65
C LYS A 653 46.17 -5.42 3.10
N VAL A 654 45.47 -4.36 3.51
CA VAL A 654 45.76 -2.98 3.11
C VAL A 654 47.11 -2.53 3.66
N GLN A 655 47.35 -2.74 4.96
CA GLN A 655 48.63 -2.40 5.59
C GLN A 655 49.80 -3.08 4.88
N THR A 656 49.67 -4.37 4.53
CA THR A 656 50.70 -5.08 3.77
C THR A 656 50.97 -4.42 2.42
N TYR A 657 49.93 -3.94 1.74
CA TYR A 657 50.09 -3.24 0.46
C TYR A 657 50.77 -1.87 0.62
N LEU A 658 50.36 -1.09 1.63
CA LEU A 658 50.98 0.20 1.96
C LEU A 658 52.46 0.04 2.34
N ASP A 659 52.82 -1.08 2.98
CA ASP A 659 54.20 -1.42 3.32
C ASP A 659 55.04 -1.92 2.11
N GLY A 660 54.51 -1.83 0.89
CA GLY A 660 55.17 -2.22 -0.36
C GLY A 660 54.91 -3.67 -0.80
N GLY A 661 53.91 -4.34 -0.23
CA GLY A 661 53.47 -5.68 -0.60
C GLY A 661 52.65 -5.73 -1.90
N ALA A 662 52.01 -6.89 -2.14
CA ALA A 662 51.17 -7.08 -3.32
C ALA A 662 49.84 -6.31 -3.21
N VAL A 663 49.27 -5.94 -4.36
CA VAL A 663 47.93 -5.33 -4.46
C VAL A 663 46.91 -6.26 -3.78
N PRO A 664 46.06 -5.75 -2.87
CA PRO A 664 45.15 -6.60 -2.13
C PRO A 664 43.98 -7.05 -3.00
N THR A 665 43.51 -8.28 -2.76
CA THR A 665 42.35 -8.88 -3.43
C THR A 665 41.22 -9.09 -2.44
N PHE A 666 40.01 -8.76 -2.89
CA PHE A 666 38.76 -8.87 -2.14
C PHE A 666 37.70 -9.58 -2.98
N THR A 667 36.68 -10.07 -2.31
CA THR A 667 35.47 -10.66 -2.90
C THR A 667 34.32 -9.98 -2.18
N TYR A 668 33.69 -9.00 -2.84
CA TYR A 668 32.68 -8.17 -2.19
C TYR A 668 31.26 -8.64 -2.49
N HIS A 669 30.40 -8.50 -1.49
CA HIS A 669 28.98 -8.70 -1.54
C HIS A 669 28.27 -7.36 -1.41
N ARG A 670 28.43 -6.52 -2.44
CA ARG A 670 27.69 -5.25 -2.54
C ARG A 670 26.21 -5.54 -2.66
N PHE A 671 25.39 -4.94 -1.81
CA PHE A 671 23.94 -5.20 -1.75
C PHE A 671 23.28 -5.03 -3.12
N TRP A 672 23.57 -3.91 -3.80
CA TRP A 672 23.02 -3.62 -5.13
C TRP A 672 23.41 -4.67 -6.18
N ALA A 673 24.63 -5.20 -6.11
CA ALA A 673 25.13 -6.20 -7.06
C ALA A 673 24.41 -7.55 -6.87
N GLN A 674 24.15 -7.93 -5.61
CA GLN A 674 23.38 -9.15 -5.31
C GLN A 674 21.93 -9.00 -5.75
N ALA A 675 21.32 -7.84 -5.47
CA ALA A 675 19.97 -7.52 -5.90
C ALA A 675 19.85 -7.60 -7.43
N GLU A 676 20.82 -7.05 -8.18
CA GLU A 676 20.85 -7.11 -9.65
C GLU A 676 20.91 -8.54 -10.20
N VAL A 677 21.79 -9.37 -9.65
CA VAL A 677 21.88 -10.77 -10.10
C VAL A 677 20.59 -11.51 -9.75
N ALA A 678 20.03 -11.29 -8.55
CA ALA A 678 18.77 -11.90 -8.13
C ALA A 678 17.61 -11.48 -9.06
N THR A 679 17.38 -10.18 -9.26
CA THR A 679 16.31 -9.69 -10.14
C THR A 679 16.52 -10.14 -11.58
N GLY A 680 17.77 -10.27 -12.05
CA GLY A 680 18.08 -10.88 -13.34
C GLY A 680 17.65 -12.34 -13.47
N LEU A 681 17.80 -13.14 -12.41
CA LEU A 681 17.29 -14.52 -12.39
C LEU A 681 15.75 -14.53 -12.47
N ALA A 682 15.08 -13.68 -11.69
CA ALA A 682 13.62 -13.56 -11.73
C ALA A 682 13.10 -13.09 -13.11
N ASP A 683 13.78 -12.11 -13.72
CA ASP A 683 13.45 -11.60 -15.04
C ASP A 683 13.63 -12.64 -16.14
N TYR A 684 14.68 -13.47 -16.07
CA TYR A 684 14.88 -14.54 -17.04
C TYR A 684 13.71 -15.53 -17.03
N GLU A 685 13.28 -15.95 -15.83
CA GLU A 685 12.12 -16.82 -15.68
C GLU A 685 10.88 -16.16 -16.29
N ARG A 686 10.56 -14.94 -15.86
CA ARG A 686 9.35 -14.22 -16.28
C ARG A 686 9.30 -13.96 -17.79
N LEU A 687 10.43 -13.60 -18.41
CA LEU A 687 10.48 -13.17 -19.80
C LEU A 687 10.60 -14.35 -20.79
N PHE A 688 11.20 -15.47 -20.38
CA PHE A 688 11.64 -16.50 -21.32
C PHE A 688 11.31 -17.94 -20.95
N SER A 689 10.97 -18.22 -19.69
CA SER A 689 10.45 -19.54 -19.35
C SER A 689 9.01 -19.60 -19.84
N THR A 690 8.71 -20.63 -20.64
CA THR A 690 7.30 -20.97 -20.88
C THR A 690 6.75 -21.47 -19.55
N PRO A 691 5.57 -21.00 -19.09
CA PRO A 691 4.97 -21.56 -17.88
C PRO A 691 4.96 -23.07 -18.05
N SER A 692 5.68 -23.80 -17.18
CA SER A 692 5.51 -25.24 -17.14
C SER A 692 4.06 -25.44 -16.75
N THR A 693 3.23 -25.88 -17.69
CA THR A 693 1.92 -26.38 -17.32
C THR A 693 2.19 -27.52 -16.37
N ASP A 694 1.91 -27.30 -15.09
CA ASP A 694 1.84 -28.39 -14.14
C ASP A 694 0.80 -29.39 -14.68
N THR A 695 1.29 -30.58 -15.03
CA THR A 695 0.49 -31.70 -15.54
C THR A 695 0.40 -32.84 -14.53
N THR A 696 1.04 -32.69 -13.37
CA THR A 696 1.07 -33.73 -12.35
C THR A 696 -0.21 -33.61 -11.54
N ALA A 697 -0.97 -34.69 -11.43
CA ALA A 697 -2.16 -34.67 -10.57
C ALA A 697 -1.77 -34.92 -9.11
N PRO A 698 -2.50 -34.32 -8.14
CA PRO A 698 -2.32 -34.62 -6.74
C PRO A 698 -2.47 -36.11 -6.41
N SER A 699 -1.91 -36.55 -5.28
CA SER A 699 -2.15 -37.89 -4.76
C SER A 699 -3.64 -38.09 -4.43
N ALA A 700 -4.18 -39.30 -4.62
CA ALA A 700 -5.56 -39.59 -4.24
C ALA A 700 -5.79 -39.37 -2.73
N PRO A 701 -6.89 -38.72 -2.31
CA PRO A 701 -7.24 -38.62 -0.90
C PRO A 701 -7.38 -40.01 -0.26
N THR A 702 -6.83 -40.17 0.94
CA THR A 702 -6.88 -41.45 1.70
C THR A 702 -7.64 -41.28 3.00
N GLY A 703 -8.04 -42.38 3.65
CA GLY A 703 -8.69 -42.34 4.96
C GLY A 703 -10.09 -41.72 4.96
N LEU A 704 -10.81 -41.75 3.83
CA LEU A 704 -12.20 -41.28 3.76
C LEU A 704 -13.07 -42.07 4.74
N SER A 705 -13.65 -41.37 5.71
CA SER A 705 -14.50 -41.92 6.77
C SER A 705 -15.64 -40.96 7.11
N THR A 706 -16.65 -41.45 7.82
CA THR A 706 -17.76 -40.62 8.30
C THR A 706 -17.57 -40.25 9.76
N THR A 707 -17.84 -38.99 10.11
CA THR A 707 -17.79 -38.48 11.50
C THR A 707 -19.16 -38.45 12.15
N ALA A 708 -20.24 -38.33 11.37
CA ALA A 708 -21.61 -38.34 11.85
C ALA A 708 -22.60 -38.72 10.74
N THR A 709 -23.68 -39.40 11.13
CA THR A 709 -24.80 -39.78 10.25
C THR A 709 -26.12 -39.44 10.93
N THR A 710 -27.03 -38.81 10.20
CA THR A 710 -28.42 -38.57 10.64
C THR A 710 -29.40 -39.23 9.68
N ALA A 711 -30.70 -39.02 9.89
CA ALA A 711 -31.73 -39.44 8.93
C ALA A 711 -31.65 -38.67 7.60
N THR A 712 -31.01 -37.50 7.56
CA THR A 712 -31.00 -36.63 6.36
C THR A 712 -29.63 -36.03 6.01
N SER A 713 -28.55 -36.46 6.67
CA SER A 713 -27.20 -35.97 6.39
C SER A 713 -26.10 -36.98 6.72
N VAL A 714 -24.95 -36.82 6.06
CA VAL A 714 -23.70 -37.55 6.31
C VAL A 714 -22.55 -36.55 6.35
N SER A 715 -21.76 -36.57 7.42
CA SER A 715 -20.52 -35.80 7.55
C SER A 715 -19.31 -36.70 7.29
N LEU A 716 -18.38 -36.20 6.48
CA LEU A 716 -17.22 -36.91 5.93
C LEU A 716 -15.91 -36.24 6.36
N THR A 717 -14.86 -37.04 6.52
CA THR A 717 -13.47 -36.57 6.71
C THR A 717 -12.49 -37.49 5.99
N TRP A 718 -11.33 -36.96 5.60
CA TRP A 718 -10.24 -37.70 4.94
C TRP A 718 -8.87 -37.13 5.32
N SER A 719 -7.80 -37.80 4.88
CA SER A 719 -6.42 -37.32 5.02
C SER A 719 -6.04 -36.43 3.84
N ALA A 720 -5.19 -35.42 4.10
CA ALA A 720 -4.77 -34.48 3.07
C ALA A 720 -3.95 -35.17 1.97
N SER A 721 -4.19 -34.77 0.72
CA SER A 721 -3.38 -35.15 -0.43
C SER A 721 -2.08 -34.34 -0.51
N THR A 722 -1.07 -34.87 -1.19
CA THR A 722 0.18 -34.17 -1.54
C THR A 722 0.27 -33.96 -3.04
N ASP A 723 1.01 -32.94 -3.46
CA ASP A 723 1.22 -32.56 -4.85
C ASP A 723 2.63 -31.98 -5.03
N ASP A 724 3.16 -31.93 -6.24
CA ASP A 724 4.47 -31.34 -6.54
C ASP A 724 4.44 -29.80 -6.53
N VAL A 725 3.27 -29.19 -6.77
CA VAL A 725 3.05 -27.74 -6.59
C VAL A 725 2.22 -27.44 -5.35
N ALA A 726 0.92 -27.74 -5.37
CA ALA A 726 0.00 -27.52 -4.26
C ALA A 726 -1.41 -28.08 -4.51
N VAL A 727 -2.01 -28.71 -3.48
CA VAL A 727 -3.43 -29.07 -3.49
C VAL A 727 -4.28 -27.85 -3.11
N THR A 728 -5.20 -27.43 -3.97
CA THR A 728 -6.07 -26.25 -3.77
C THR A 728 -7.47 -26.60 -3.29
N GLY A 729 -7.90 -27.86 -3.40
CA GLY A 729 -9.16 -28.31 -2.84
C GLY A 729 -9.53 -29.75 -3.17
N TYR A 730 -10.75 -30.11 -2.76
CA TYR A 730 -11.32 -31.44 -2.91
C TYR A 730 -12.73 -31.36 -3.49
N ASP A 731 -13.07 -32.28 -4.38
CA ASP A 731 -14.43 -32.46 -4.90
C ASP A 731 -15.03 -33.76 -4.34
N VAL A 732 -16.25 -33.65 -3.79
CA VAL A 732 -16.94 -34.75 -3.10
C VAL A 732 -18.07 -35.26 -3.98
N TYR A 733 -18.10 -36.57 -4.19
CA TYR A 733 -19.06 -37.25 -5.05
C TYR A 733 -19.92 -38.19 -4.22
N ARG A 734 -21.23 -38.19 -4.51
CA ARG A 734 -22.20 -39.18 -4.06
C ARG A 734 -22.60 -40.02 -5.27
N GLY A 735 -22.13 -41.26 -5.33
CA GLY A 735 -22.13 -42.05 -6.57
C GLY A 735 -21.31 -41.36 -7.66
N ALA A 736 -21.90 -41.13 -8.82
CA ALA A 736 -21.26 -40.39 -9.92
C ALA A 736 -21.51 -38.88 -9.86
N THR A 737 -22.36 -38.39 -8.95
CA THR A 737 -22.78 -36.99 -8.89
C THR A 737 -21.92 -36.22 -7.90
N ARG A 738 -21.28 -35.13 -8.33
CA ARG A 738 -20.60 -34.19 -7.42
C ARG A 738 -21.62 -33.47 -6.55
N VAL A 739 -21.52 -33.64 -5.24
CA VAL A 739 -22.43 -33.02 -4.24
C VAL A 739 -21.86 -31.75 -3.63
N GLY A 740 -20.56 -31.50 -3.80
CA GLY A 740 -19.93 -30.25 -3.41
C GLY A 740 -18.42 -30.27 -3.53
N SER A 741 -17.79 -29.24 -2.96
CA SER A 741 -16.34 -29.10 -2.86
C SER A 741 -15.93 -28.54 -1.52
N SER A 742 -14.71 -28.84 -1.08
CA SER A 742 -14.14 -28.36 0.17
C SER A 742 -12.68 -27.94 -0.02
N ALA A 743 -12.28 -26.83 0.61
CA ALA A 743 -10.87 -26.42 0.72
C ALA A 743 -10.16 -27.11 1.89
N THR A 744 -10.91 -27.79 2.76
CA THR A 744 -10.39 -28.54 3.91
C THR A 744 -10.69 -30.03 3.75
N THR A 745 -10.20 -30.87 4.66
CA THR A 745 -10.38 -32.32 4.60
C THR A 745 -11.67 -32.82 5.24
N THR A 746 -12.74 -32.01 5.16
CA THR A 746 -14.07 -32.32 5.70
C THR A 746 -15.18 -31.81 4.78
N PHE A 747 -16.34 -32.49 4.79
CA PHE A 747 -17.54 -32.07 4.05
C PHE A 747 -18.81 -32.68 4.66
N THR A 748 -19.94 -31.96 4.65
CA THR A 748 -21.24 -32.50 5.07
C THR A 748 -22.24 -32.45 3.94
N ASP A 749 -22.78 -33.61 3.56
CA ASP A 749 -23.84 -33.77 2.58
C ASP A 749 -25.20 -33.83 3.30
N SER A 750 -26.18 -33.05 2.85
CA SER A 750 -27.48 -32.86 3.52
C SER A 750 -28.65 -33.02 2.55
N GLY A 751 -29.87 -33.15 3.07
CA GLY A 751 -31.07 -33.40 2.25
C GLY A 751 -31.17 -34.84 1.76
N LEU A 752 -30.57 -35.78 2.48
CA LEU A 752 -30.60 -37.21 2.17
C LEU A 752 -31.91 -37.86 2.61
N THR A 753 -32.26 -38.97 1.97
CA THR A 753 -33.37 -39.83 2.37
C THR A 753 -32.92 -40.73 3.52
N ALA A 754 -33.78 -40.91 4.53
CA ALA A 754 -33.51 -41.77 5.67
C ALA A 754 -33.42 -43.25 5.27
N SER A 755 -32.73 -44.06 6.09
CA SER A 755 -32.52 -45.51 5.85
C SER A 755 -31.95 -45.85 4.47
N THR A 756 -31.21 -44.94 3.85
CA THR A 756 -30.72 -45.08 2.47
C THR A 756 -29.20 -45.16 2.46
N ALA A 757 -28.66 -46.16 1.76
CA ALA A 757 -27.23 -46.29 1.56
C ALA A 757 -26.74 -45.33 0.47
N TYR A 758 -25.74 -44.52 0.79
CA TYR A 758 -25.05 -43.61 -0.11
C TYR A 758 -23.57 -43.98 -0.18
N SER A 759 -22.99 -43.91 -1.38
CA SER A 759 -21.57 -44.18 -1.61
C SER A 759 -20.86 -42.87 -1.92
N TYR A 760 -19.77 -42.58 -1.21
CA TYR A 760 -18.99 -41.35 -1.34
C TYR A 760 -17.57 -41.61 -1.82
N THR A 761 -17.09 -40.75 -2.71
CA THR A 761 -15.68 -40.66 -3.09
C THR A 761 -15.23 -39.20 -3.07
N VAL A 762 -13.92 -38.99 -2.90
CA VAL A 762 -13.31 -37.65 -2.91
C VAL A 762 -12.13 -37.64 -3.87
N THR A 763 -12.03 -36.61 -4.70
CA THR A 763 -10.84 -36.31 -5.49
C THR A 763 -10.19 -35.03 -4.97
N ALA A 764 -8.88 -34.91 -5.12
CA ALA A 764 -8.13 -33.67 -4.90
C ALA A 764 -7.89 -32.95 -6.24
N LYS A 765 -7.69 -31.64 -6.19
CA LYS A 765 -7.30 -30.82 -7.34
C LYS A 765 -6.26 -29.77 -6.94
N ASP A 766 -5.43 -29.40 -7.90
CA ASP A 766 -4.40 -28.36 -7.76
C ASP A 766 -4.83 -27.02 -8.38
N ALA A 767 -3.90 -26.07 -8.48
CA ALA A 767 -4.14 -24.75 -9.08
C ALA A 767 -4.15 -24.79 -10.63
N ALA A 768 -3.49 -25.78 -11.23
CA ALA A 768 -3.43 -25.99 -12.68
C ALA A 768 -4.67 -26.71 -13.24
N GLY A 769 -5.50 -27.26 -12.36
CA GLY A 769 -6.72 -27.97 -12.70
C GLY A 769 -6.53 -29.48 -12.89
N ASN A 770 -5.37 -30.06 -12.54
CA ASN A 770 -5.23 -31.51 -12.56
C ASN A 770 -6.04 -32.11 -11.39
N VAL A 771 -6.61 -33.30 -11.63
CA VAL A 771 -7.51 -33.97 -10.68
C VAL A 771 -6.93 -35.33 -10.35
N SER A 772 -6.81 -35.62 -9.05
CA SER A 772 -6.31 -36.91 -8.57
C SER A 772 -7.24 -38.07 -8.97
N ALA A 773 -6.72 -39.29 -8.86
CA ALA A 773 -7.62 -40.44 -8.74
C ALA A 773 -8.54 -40.27 -7.51
N ALA A 774 -9.75 -40.84 -7.59
CA ALA A 774 -10.70 -40.82 -6.48
C ALA A 774 -10.21 -41.68 -5.32
N SER A 775 -10.57 -41.29 -4.10
CA SER A 775 -10.41 -42.12 -2.90
C SER A 775 -11.14 -43.47 -3.06
N SER A 776 -10.80 -44.44 -2.19
CA SER A 776 -11.66 -45.61 -2.01
C SER A 776 -13.09 -45.18 -1.63
N ALA A 777 -14.10 -45.84 -2.21
CA ALA A 777 -15.49 -45.51 -1.95
C ALA A 777 -15.91 -45.85 -0.52
N LEU A 778 -16.58 -44.91 0.15
CA LEU A 778 -17.16 -45.08 1.48
C LEU A 778 -18.67 -45.24 1.35
N SER A 779 -19.20 -46.40 1.73
CA SER A 779 -20.65 -46.62 1.84
C SER A 779 -21.15 -46.24 3.23
N VAL A 780 -22.14 -45.35 3.30
CA VAL A 780 -22.75 -44.87 4.54
C VAL A 780 -24.27 -44.95 4.41
N THR A 781 -24.94 -45.56 5.40
CA THR A 781 -26.40 -45.60 5.45
C THR A 781 -26.92 -44.55 6.40
N THR A 782 -27.79 -43.65 5.93
CA THR A 782 -28.49 -42.69 6.80
C THR A 782 -29.34 -43.43 7.82
N SER A 783 -29.47 -42.86 9.01
CA SER A 783 -30.24 -43.48 10.08
C SER A 783 -31.73 -43.56 9.73
N ALA A 784 -32.45 -44.49 10.36
CA ALA A 784 -33.91 -44.52 10.25
C ALA A 784 -34.53 -43.26 10.88
N PRO A 785 -35.65 -42.75 10.33
CA PRO A 785 -36.38 -41.69 11.01
C PRO A 785 -36.96 -42.29 12.30
N THR A 786 -36.72 -41.63 13.43
CA THR A 786 -37.35 -42.02 14.70
C THR A 786 -38.85 -41.73 14.62
N PRO A 787 -39.75 -42.72 14.85
CA PRO A 787 -41.18 -42.45 14.92
C PRO A 787 -41.47 -41.48 16.06
N ASP A 788 -42.26 -40.45 15.79
CA ASP A 788 -42.75 -39.57 16.84
C ASP A 788 -43.90 -40.24 17.58
N THR A 789 -43.65 -40.60 18.83
CA THR A 789 -44.59 -41.32 19.71
C THR A 789 -44.99 -40.47 20.92
N THR A 790 -44.50 -39.24 20.99
CA THR A 790 -44.79 -38.34 22.10
C THR A 790 -46.02 -37.53 21.73
N ALA A 791 -47.03 -37.50 22.60
CA ALA A 791 -48.17 -36.64 22.37
C ALA A 791 -47.83 -35.18 22.70
N PRO A 792 -48.46 -34.20 22.03
CA PRO A 792 -48.37 -32.81 22.42
C PRO A 792 -48.72 -32.58 23.89
N SER A 793 -48.14 -31.53 24.48
CA SER A 793 -48.53 -31.08 25.83
C SER A 793 -50.02 -30.76 25.89
N VAL A 794 -50.64 -30.94 27.06
CA VAL A 794 -52.05 -30.58 27.28
C VAL A 794 -52.27 -29.07 27.01
N PRO A 795 -53.28 -28.67 26.21
CA PRO A 795 -53.68 -27.27 26.11
C PRO A 795 -54.02 -26.68 27.48
N THR A 796 -53.41 -25.54 27.82
CA THR A 796 -53.65 -24.83 29.07
C THR A 796 -54.30 -23.48 28.82
N GLY A 797 -54.87 -22.86 29.86
CA GLY A 797 -55.48 -21.53 29.75
C GLY A 797 -56.73 -21.48 28.87
N LEU A 798 -57.48 -22.59 28.77
CA LEU A 798 -58.77 -22.61 28.08
C LEU A 798 -59.72 -21.60 28.75
N ALA A 799 -60.11 -20.58 28.00
CA ALA A 799 -60.97 -19.49 28.45
C ALA A 799 -62.00 -19.14 27.38
N ALA A 800 -63.16 -18.66 27.83
CA ALA A 800 -64.15 -18.07 26.94
C ALA A 800 -63.80 -16.61 26.70
N THR A 801 -63.66 -16.21 25.44
CA THR A 801 -63.36 -14.83 25.05
C THR A 801 -64.61 -14.05 24.67
N GLY A 802 -65.73 -14.75 24.43
CA GLY A 802 -67.01 -14.12 24.16
C GLY A 802 -68.16 -15.13 24.19
N THR A 803 -69.33 -14.69 24.62
CA THR A 803 -70.57 -15.48 24.64
C THR A 803 -71.70 -14.66 24.06
N THR A 804 -72.45 -15.24 23.12
CA THR A 804 -73.74 -14.69 22.65
C THR A 804 -74.88 -15.61 23.09
N SER A 805 -76.10 -15.32 22.65
CA SER A 805 -77.24 -16.21 22.86
C SER A 805 -77.18 -17.51 22.06
N ALA A 806 -76.26 -17.63 21.08
CA ALA A 806 -76.15 -18.83 20.24
C ALA A 806 -74.70 -19.28 19.96
N THR A 807 -73.70 -18.61 20.52
CA THR A 807 -72.29 -18.92 20.28
C THR A 807 -71.44 -18.78 21.54
N VAL A 808 -70.35 -19.55 21.60
CA VAL A 808 -69.27 -19.42 22.59
C VAL A 808 -67.95 -19.40 21.84
N SER A 809 -67.18 -18.32 22.00
CA SER A 809 -65.82 -18.19 21.47
C SER A 809 -64.81 -18.58 22.55
N LEU A 810 -63.89 -19.48 22.20
CA LEU A 810 -62.89 -20.05 23.10
C LEU A 810 -61.48 -19.67 22.62
N THR A 811 -60.57 -19.52 23.58
CA THR A 811 -59.13 -19.39 23.37
C THR A 811 -58.38 -20.28 24.35
N TRP A 812 -57.16 -20.67 24.01
CA TRP A 812 -56.23 -21.38 24.91
C TRP A 812 -54.79 -21.02 24.54
N GLN A 813 -53.85 -21.43 25.39
CA GLN A 813 -52.42 -21.29 25.11
C GLN A 813 -51.92 -22.39 24.17
N PRO A 814 -50.98 -22.09 23.25
CA PRO A 814 -50.39 -23.10 22.38
C PRO A 814 -49.79 -24.27 23.16
N SER A 815 -50.01 -25.48 22.65
CA SER A 815 -49.31 -26.69 23.11
C SER A 815 -47.96 -26.80 22.42
N THR A 816 -47.01 -27.47 23.07
CA THR A 816 -45.68 -27.79 22.54
C THR A 816 -45.54 -29.29 22.33
N ASP A 817 -44.74 -29.66 21.35
CA ASP A 817 -44.46 -31.04 20.96
C ASP A 817 -43.00 -31.15 20.49
N ASN A 818 -42.40 -32.35 20.52
CA ASN A 818 -41.02 -32.57 20.08
C ASN A 818 -40.84 -32.52 18.56
N VAL A 819 -41.91 -32.68 17.77
CA VAL A 819 -41.88 -32.46 16.31
C VAL A 819 -42.74 -31.27 15.92
N ALA A 820 -44.07 -31.34 16.09
CA ALA A 820 -44.98 -30.23 15.77
C ALA A 820 -46.43 -30.50 16.20
N VAL A 821 -47.09 -29.50 16.79
CA VAL A 821 -48.57 -29.51 16.96
C VAL A 821 -49.25 -29.07 15.66
N THR A 822 -50.15 -29.89 15.12
CA THR A 822 -50.84 -29.65 13.84
C THR A 822 -52.29 -29.18 14.00
N GLY A 823 -52.87 -29.31 15.20
CA GLY A 823 -54.19 -28.74 15.48
C GLY A 823 -54.74 -29.10 16.86
N TYR A 824 -56.00 -28.72 17.06
CA TYR A 824 -56.73 -28.89 18.32
C TYR A 824 -58.15 -29.39 18.05
N ASP A 825 -58.60 -30.36 18.82
CA ASP A 825 -59.98 -30.85 18.81
C ASP A 825 -60.72 -30.31 20.04
N VAL A 826 -61.83 -29.63 19.81
CA VAL A 826 -62.62 -28.92 20.82
C VAL A 826 -63.91 -29.70 21.08
N TYR A 827 -64.09 -30.15 22.31
CA TYR A 827 -65.23 -30.95 22.73
C TYR A 827 -66.21 -30.12 23.55
N ARG A 828 -67.50 -30.23 23.22
CA ARG A 828 -68.63 -29.75 24.02
C ARG A 828 -69.24 -30.96 24.74
N GLY A 829 -68.98 -31.06 26.03
CA GLY A 829 -69.24 -32.29 26.80
C GLY A 829 -68.39 -33.44 26.24
N ALA A 830 -69.03 -34.55 25.88
CA ALA A 830 -68.36 -35.68 25.24
C ALA A 830 -68.34 -35.58 23.69
N THR A 831 -69.06 -34.63 23.11
CA THR A 831 -69.24 -34.51 21.66
C THR A 831 -68.20 -33.56 21.08
N LEU A 832 -67.55 -33.95 19.97
CA LEU A 832 -66.66 -33.07 19.23
C LEU A 832 -67.48 -31.90 18.65
N ALA A 833 -67.19 -30.68 19.09
CA ALA A 833 -67.81 -29.47 18.57
C ALA A 833 -67.15 -29.03 17.26
N GLY A 834 -65.83 -29.27 17.13
CA GLY A 834 -65.07 -29.06 15.90
C GLY A 834 -63.56 -29.12 16.15
N SER A 835 -62.79 -28.86 15.11
CA SER A 835 -61.33 -28.80 15.16
C SER A 835 -60.83 -27.43 14.71
N SER A 836 -59.69 -27.00 15.24
CA SER A 836 -59.02 -25.76 14.86
C SER A 836 -57.52 -25.99 14.62
N ALA A 837 -56.96 -25.34 13.61
CA ALA A 837 -55.51 -25.29 13.39
C ALA A 837 -54.82 -24.21 14.24
N THR A 838 -55.60 -23.32 14.87
CA THR A 838 -55.12 -22.24 15.72
C THR A 838 -55.61 -22.43 17.15
N THR A 839 -55.17 -21.57 18.07
CA THR A 839 -55.51 -21.67 19.50
C THR A 839 -56.84 -21.01 19.88
N SER A 840 -57.79 -20.98 18.95
CA SER A 840 -59.13 -20.45 19.16
C SER A 840 -60.17 -21.23 18.37
N PHE A 841 -61.40 -21.25 18.87
CA PHE A 841 -62.54 -21.90 18.23
C PHE A 841 -63.85 -21.25 18.67
N THR A 842 -64.78 -21.07 17.73
CA THR A 842 -66.12 -20.55 18.01
C THR A 842 -67.14 -21.66 17.79
N ASP A 843 -67.78 -22.10 18.87
CA ASP A 843 -68.90 -23.01 18.80
C ASP A 843 -70.20 -22.24 18.55
N THR A 844 -71.06 -22.75 17.66
CA THR A 844 -72.26 -22.05 17.17
C THR A 844 -73.50 -22.95 17.24
N GLY A 845 -74.69 -22.36 17.08
CA GLY A 845 -75.96 -23.09 17.14
C GLY A 845 -76.36 -23.50 18.56
N LEU A 846 -75.87 -22.79 19.57
CA LEU A 846 -76.15 -23.04 20.97
C LEU A 846 -77.51 -22.44 21.38
N THR A 847 -78.09 -22.98 22.43
CA THR A 847 -79.32 -22.46 23.04
C THR A 847 -78.97 -21.33 24.00
N ALA A 848 -79.76 -20.26 24.03
CA ALA A 848 -79.55 -19.13 24.94
C ALA A 848 -79.70 -19.54 26.42
N SER A 849 -79.03 -18.81 27.32
CA SER A 849 -79.08 -19.05 28.77
C SER A 849 -78.78 -20.50 29.21
N THR A 850 -77.96 -21.22 28.43
CA THR A 850 -77.65 -22.65 28.64
C THR A 850 -76.18 -22.83 28.96
N ALA A 851 -75.88 -23.58 30.02
CA ALA A 851 -74.50 -23.92 30.40
C ALA A 851 -73.95 -25.04 29.52
N TYR A 852 -72.78 -24.82 28.93
CA TYR A 852 -72.01 -25.78 28.15
C TYR A 852 -70.62 -25.96 28.74
N SER A 853 -70.10 -27.18 28.71
CA SER A 853 -68.75 -27.50 29.20
C SER A 853 -67.83 -27.81 28.02
N TYR A 854 -66.65 -27.18 27.99
CA TYR A 854 -65.68 -27.32 26.91
C TYR A 854 -64.35 -27.91 27.39
N THR A 855 -63.75 -28.79 26.59
CA THR A 855 -62.36 -29.25 26.75
C THR A 855 -61.65 -29.23 25.40
N VAL A 856 -60.32 -29.08 25.41
CA VAL A 856 -59.51 -29.06 24.19
C VAL A 856 -58.38 -30.09 24.28
N LYS A 857 -58.14 -30.82 23.19
CA LYS A 857 -57.00 -31.72 23.02
C LYS A 857 -56.13 -31.24 21.86
N ALA A 858 -54.82 -31.23 22.01
CA ALA A 858 -53.88 -30.97 20.92
C ALA A 858 -53.57 -32.27 20.17
N LYS A 859 -53.25 -32.16 18.88
CA LYS A 859 -52.79 -33.27 18.03
C LYS A 859 -51.58 -32.87 17.21
N ASP A 860 -50.68 -33.82 16.99
CA ASP A 860 -49.49 -33.66 16.15
C ASP A 860 -49.69 -34.25 14.74
N ALA A 861 -48.62 -34.26 13.94
CA ALA A 861 -48.63 -34.82 12.58
C ALA A 861 -48.62 -36.36 12.56
N ALA A 862 -48.15 -37.00 13.64
CA ALA A 862 -48.07 -38.45 13.79
C ALA A 862 -49.40 -39.07 14.30
N GLY A 863 -50.35 -38.23 14.70
CA GLY A 863 -51.66 -38.64 15.20
C GLY A 863 -51.70 -38.85 16.72
N ASN A 864 -50.65 -38.47 17.46
CA ASN A 864 -50.68 -38.53 18.91
C ASN A 864 -51.57 -37.39 19.45
N ILE A 865 -52.42 -37.71 20.42
CA ILE A 865 -53.41 -36.78 20.99
C ILE A 865 -53.07 -36.52 22.45
N SER A 866 -53.03 -35.25 22.84
CA SER A 866 -52.80 -34.86 24.23
C SER A 866 -53.94 -35.34 25.14
N VAL A 867 -53.67 -35.38 26.45
CA VAL A 867 -54.75 -35.37 27.44
C VAL A 867 -55.58 -34.09 27.26
N ALA A 868 -56.88 -34.15 27.57
CA ALA A 868 -57.77 -32.99 27.48
C ALA A 868 -57.40 -31.93 28.52
N SER A 869 -57.57 -30.66 28.16
CA SER A 869 -57.50 -29.53 29.10
C SER A 869 -58.48 -29.70 30.27
N SER A 870 -58.28 -28.92 31.34
CA SER A 870 -59.32 -28.73 32.35
C SER A 870 -60.62 -28.25 31.68
N ALA A 871 -61.76 -28.77 32.13
CA ALA A 871 -63.06 -28.40 31.59
C ALA A 871 -63.43 -26.95 31.95
N LEU A 872 -63.91 -26.19 30.96
CA LEU A 872 -64.42 -24.84 31.13
C LEU A 872 -65.94 -24.85 30.98
N SER A 873 -66.67 -24.48 32.04
CA SER A 873 -68.11 -24.28 31.98
C SER A 873 -68.43 -22.84 31.58
N VAL A 874 -69.24 -22.67 30.52
CA VAL A 874 -69.64 -21.38 29.96
C VAL A 874 -71.14 -21.38 29.73
N THR A 875 -71.84 -20.38 30.26
CA THR A 875 -73.27 -20.19 30.02
C THR A 875 -73.47 -19.18 28.89
N THR A 876 -74.19 -19.56 27.84
CA THR A 876 -74.56 -18.64 26.76
C THR A 876 -75.40 -17.49 27.31
N ALA A 877 -75.26 -16.31 26.72
CA ALA A 877 -76.01 -15.14 27.15
C ALA A 877 -77.53 -15.34 26.92
N PRO A 878 -78.40 -14.65 27.67
CA PRO A 878 -79.79 -14.47 27.25
C PRO A 878 -79.84 -13.73 25.89
N VAL A 879 -80.94 -13.90 25.15
CA VAL A 879 -81.15 -13.17 23.88
C VAL A 879 -81.08 -11.68 24.16
N ALA A 880 -80.09 -10.99 23.57
CA ALA A 880 -79.92 -9.55 23.74
C ALA A 880 -81.03 -8.77 22.98
N PRO A 881 -81.52 -7.64 23.51
CA PRO A 881 -82.45 -6.77 22.79
C PRO A 881 -81.78 -6.12 21.56
N VAL A 882 -82.59 -5.89 20.52
CA VAL A 882 -82.24 -5.19 19.27
C VAL A 882 -81.59 -3.81 19.50
N ALA A 883 -80.69 -3.39 18.59
CA ALA A 883 -79.94 -2.14 18.64
C ALA A 883 -80.80 -0.93 19.05
N SER A 884 -80.31 -0.14 20.00
CA SER A 884 -81.06 0.96 20.62
C SER A 884 -81.02 2.28 19.86
N CYS A 885 -80.55 2.30 18.61
CA CYS A 885 -80.68 3.47 17.73
C CYS A 885 -80.88 3.14 16.25
N LYS A 886 -81.61 4.04 15.57
CA LYS A 886 -81.78 4.07 14.12
C LYS A 886 -81.42 5.47 13.58
N VAL A 887 -80.66 5.53 12.50
CA VAL A 887 -80.24 6.80 11.86
C VAL A 887 -80.72 6.85 10.41
N GLY A 888 -81.47 7.90 10.08
CA GLY A 888 -81.77 8.27 8.70
C GLY A 888 -80.83 9.38 8.24
N TYR A 889 -80.26 9.25 7.04
CA TYR A 889 -79.35 10.22 6.45
C TYR A 889 -79.81 10.53 5.02
N THR A 890 -80.27 11.75 4.80
CA THR A 890 -80.79 12.18 3.50
C THR A 890 -79.98 13.36 3.00
N ALA A 891 -79.23 13.16 1.92
CA ALA A 891 -78.44 14.18 1.27
C ALA A 891 -79.10 14.68 -0.01
N ASN A 892 -79.09 15.99 -0.21
CA ASN A 892 -79.39 16.63 -1.49
C ASN A 892 -78.11 17.30 -2.00
N SER A 893 -77.64 16.89 -3.19
CA SER A 893 -76.32 17.24 -3.69
C SER A 893 -76.42 18.05 -4.97
N TRP A 894 -75.51 18.99 -5.16
CA TRP A 894 -75.38 19.76 -6.39
C TRP A 894 -73.90 20.05 -6.66
N ASN A 895 -73.51 20.14 -7.92
CA ASN A 895 -72.13 20.43 -8.35
C ASN A 895 -71.03 19.93 -7.37
N THR A 896 -70.43 20.82 -6.56
CA THR A 896 -69.40 20.48 -5.56
C THR A 896 -69.84 20.63 -4.10
N GLY A 897 -71.14 20.79 -3.83
CA GLY A 897 -71.74 21.02 -2.52
C GLY A 897 -72.95 20.12 -2.24
N PHE A 898 -73.29 19.96 -0.96
CA PHE A 898 -74.47 19.19 -0.57
C PHE A 898 -75.03 19.65 0.77
N SER A 899 -76.30 19.39 0.98
CA SER A 899 -76.99 19.60 2.26
C SER A 899 -77.57 18.29 2.75
N VAL A 900 -77.50 18.06 4.06
CA VAL A 900 -77.88 16.81 4.68
C VAL A 900 -78.81 17.06 5.85
N ASN A 901 -79.89 16.28 5.89
CA ASN A 901 -80.68 16.09 7.09
C ASN A 901 -80.39 14.70 7.67
N VAL A 902 -80.11 14.66 8.97
CA VAL A 902 -79.84 13.43 9.72
C VAL A 902 -80.86 13.33 10.85
N LYS A 903 -81.58 12.21 10.87
CA LYS A 903 -82.56 11.89 11.91
C LYS A 903 -82.05 10.75 12.78
N VAL A 904 -81.78 11.03 14.04
CA VAL A 904 -81.32 10.03 15.01
C VAL A 904 -82.49 9.64 15.90
N THR A 905 -82.87 8.37 15.87
CA THR A 905 -83.99 7.80 16.64
C THR A 905 -83.44 6.89 17.73
N ASN A 906 -83.87 7.10 18.97
CA ASN A 906 -83.62 6.18 20.07
C ASN A 906 -84.62 5.03 19.97
N THR A 907 -84.19 3.89 19.45
CA THR A 907 -85.02 2.67 19.36
C THR A 907 -84.90 1.80 20.61
N GLY A 908 -84.13 2.25 21.61
CA GLY A 908 -84.07 1.64 22.93
C GLY A 908 -85.30 1.93 23.79
N THR A 909 -85.37 1.26 24.94
CA THR A 909 -86.51 1.36 25.88
C THR A 909 -86.33 2.43 26.95
N ALA A 910 -85.17 3.07 27.04
CA ALA A 910 -84.85 4.12 28.02
C ALA A 910 -84.48 5.45 27.34
N PRO A 911 -84.81 6.61 27.94
CA PRO A 911 -84.44 7.92 27.39
C PRO A 911 -82.91 8.13 27.40
N LEU A 912 -82.37 8.70 26.32
CA LEU A 912 -80.98 9.17 26.26
C LEU A 912 -80.88 10.56 26.88
N THR A 913 -79.84 10.80 27.67
CA THR A 913 -79.52 12.11 28.27
C THR A 913 -78.12 12.54 27.82
N GLY A 914 -78.06 13.10 26.62
CA GLY A 914 -76.84 13.41 25.86
C GLY A 914 -76.59 12.38 24.76
N TRP A 915 -76.17 12.85 23.59
CA TRP A 915 -75.87 11.98 22.45
C TRP A 915 -74.73 12.51 21.58
N SER A 916 -73.97 11.56 21.03
CA SER A 916 -72.85 11.77 20.11
C SER A 916 -72.97 10.80 18.94
N LEU A 917 -73.28 11.32 17.76
CA LEU A 917 -73.35 10.56 16.52
C LEU A 917 -71.98 10.56 15.84
N GLY A 918 -71.48 9.39 15.46
CA GLY A 918 -70.24 9.23 14.69
C GLY A 918 -70.45 8.48 13.38
N PHE A 919 -69.83 8.94 12.30
CA PHE A 919 -69.77 8.26 10.99
C PHE A 919 -68.57 8.73 10.16
N ALA A 920 -68.28 8.05 9.06
CA ALA A 920 -67.16 8.37 8.17
C ALA A 920 -67.62 8.77 6.76
N PHE A 921 -66.96 9.78 6.19
CA PHE A 921 -67.11 10.19 4.80
C PHE A 921 -66.16 9.47 3.85
N ALA A 922 -66.55 9.43 2.57
CA ALA A 922 -65.73 8.95 1.47
C ALA A 922 -65.32 10.13 0.54
N ASN A 923 -64.42 9.88 -0.41
CA ASN A 923 -64.23 10.70 -1.62
C ASN A 923 -64.07 12.24 -1.40
N GLY A 924 -63.32 12.63 -0.37
CA GLY A 924 -62.98 14.04 -0.14
C GLY A 924 -64.11 14.92 0.41
N GLN A 925 -65.20 14.34 0.93
CA GLN A 925 -66.30 15.12 1.53
C GLN A 925 -65.87 15.85 2.82
N LYS A 926 -66.35 17.09 3.00
CA LYS A 926 -66.10 17.93 4.17
C LYS A 926 -67.39 18.55 4.69
N VAL A 927 -67.62 18.52 6.00
CA VAL A 927 -68.65 19.35 6.65
C VAL A 927 -68.16 20.79 6.63
N THR A 928 -68.97 21.71 6.09
CA THR A 928 -68.63 23.14 6.02
C THR A 928 -69.40 23.96 7.05
N GLN A 929 -70.68 23.66 7.28
CA GLN A 929 -71.48 24.35 8.29
C GLN A 929 -72.62 23.46 8.78
N GLY A 930 -72.70 23.21 10.09
CA GLY A 930 -73.74 22.38 10.70
C GLY A 930 -74.67 23.14 11.65
N TRP A 931 -75.85 22.55 11.92
CA TRP A 931 -76.83 23.06 12.87
C TRP A 931 -77.45 21.94 13.72
N SER A 932 -78.09 22.35 14.81
CA SER A 932 -78.72 21.47 15.83
C SER A 932 -77.79 20.44 16.48
N ALA A 933 -76.48 20.56 16.26
CA ALA A 933 -75.42 19.80 16.91
C ALA A 933 -74.10 20.57 16.79
N SER A 934 -73.14 20.25 17.64
CA SER A 934 -71.75 20.67 17.46
C SER A 934 -71.04 19.63 16.58
N TRP A 935 -70.55 20.07 15.43
CA TRP A 935 -69.96 19.20 14.41
C TRP A 935 -68.44 19.32 14.41
N SER A 936 -67.77 18.20 14.30
CA SER A 936 -66.32 18.12 14.11
C SER A 936 -65.97 17.08 13.07
N GLN A 937 -64.90 17.32 12.32
CA GLN A 937 -64.37 16.35 11.35
C GLN A 937 -62.85 16.30 11.43
N THR A 938 -62.29 15.10 11.50
CA THR A 938 -60.85 14.86 11.40
C THR A 938 -60.61 13.79 10.34
N GLY A 939 -59.89 14.16 9.27
CA GLY A 939 -59.77 13.31 8.08
C GLY A 939 -61.14 13.00 7.48
N ALA A 940 -61.50 11.72 7.46
CA ALA A 940 -62.79 11.21 7.00
C ALA A 940 -63.84 11.08 8.12
N GLN A 941 -63.44 11.06 9.40
CA GLN A 941 -64.35 10.81 10.52
C GLN A 941 -65.08 12.08 10.94
N VAL A 942 -66.40 11.99 11.06
CA VAL A 942 -67.31 13.06 11.44
C VAL A 942 -68.00 12.69 12.74
N THR A 943 -68.05 13.64 13.68
CA THR A 943 -68.77 13.50 14.94
C THR A 943 -69.70 14.70 15.15
N ALA A 944 -70.94 14.41 15.54
CA ALA A 944 -71.95 15.40 15.92
C ALA A 944 -72.41 15.14 17.35
N THR A 945 -72.21 16.09 18.24
CA THR A 945 -72.68 16.01 19.63
C THR A 945 -73.86 16.94 19.85
N ASN A 946 -74.80 16.52 20.70
CA ASN A 946 -76.02 17.27 20.96
C ASN A 946 -75.76 18.73 21.35
N ALA A 947 -76.64 19.62 20.89
CA ALA A 947 -76.70 20.98 21.42
C ALA A 947 -77.27 20.95 22.86
N PRO A 948 -77.08 22.03 23.66
CA PRO A 948 -77.54 22.04 25.06
C PRO A 948 -79.05 21.78 25.23
N TRP A 949 -79.87 22.10 24.23
CA TRP A 949 -81.34 22.01 24.30
C TRP A 949 -81.93 20.73 23.70
N ASN A 950 -81.16 19.90 23.01
CA ASN A 950 -81.65 18.65 22.39
C ASN A 950 -80.90 17.39 22.84
N GLY A 951 -80.21 17.45 23.99
CA GLY A 951 -79.50 16.29 24.53
C GLY A 951 -80.42 15.15 24.94
N SER A 952 -81.67 15.42 25.31
CA SER A 952 -82.60 14.37 25.75
C SER A 952 -83.40 13.79 24.57
N ILE A 953 -83.31 12.48 24.35
CA ILE A 953 -84.14 11.75 23.37
C ILE A 953 -84.85 10.60 24.07
N ALA A 954 -86.17 10.75 24.29
CA ALA A 954 -86.97 9.70 24.89
C ALA A 954 -87.01 8.42 24.03
N ALA A 955 -87.30 7.27 24.65
CA ALA A 955 -87.47 6.01 23.94
C ALA A 955 -88.52 6.14 22.83
N GLY A 956 -88.18 5.65 21.62
CA GLY A 956 -89.00 5.73 20.41
C GLY A 956 -89.04 7.10 19.73
N GLN A 957 -88.42 8.14 20.31
CA GLN A 957 -88.39 9.49 19.74
C GLN A 957 -87.12 9.75 18.94
N SER A 958 -87.14 10.81 18.14
CA SER A 958 -86.02 11.21 17.28
C SER A 958 -85.61 12.66 17.49
N VAL A 959 -84.36 12.96 17.16
CA VAL A 959 -83.86 14.32 16.96
C VAL A 959 -83.39 14.48 15.51
N ASP A 960 -83.69 15.63 14.93
CA ASP A 960 -83.25 16.01 13.59
C ASP A 960 -82.13 17.05 13.69
N LEU A 961 -81.04 16.78 12.97
CA LEU A 961 -79.89 17.65 12.83
C LEU A 961 -79.48 17.71 11.36
N GLY A 962 -78.59 18.62 11.00
CA GLY A 962 -78.17 18.75 9.61
C GLY A 962 -76.92 19.58 9.42
N PHE A 963 -76.39 19.50 8.22
CA PHE A 963 -75.23 20.28 7.82
C PHE A 963 -75.16 20.45 6.31
N ASN A 964 -74.45 21.50 5.89
CA ASN A 964 -73.95 21.66 4.54
C ASN A 964 -72.50 21.14 4.48
N GLY A 965 -72.14 20.57 3.35
CA GLY A 965 -70.80 20.07 3.07
C GLY A 965 -70.36 20.32 1.64
N SER A 966 -69.08 20.08 1.37
CA SER A 966 -68.48 20.12 0.04
C SER A 966 -67.81 18.79 -0.30
N HIS A 967 -67.66 18.48 -1.58
CA HIS A 967 -66.93 17.30 -2.04
C HIS A 967 -66.16 17.58 -3.33
N THR A 968 -65.05 16.87 -3.53
CA THR A 968 -64.24 16.93 -4.76
C THR A 968 -64.48 15.74 -5.70
N GLY A 969 -65.28 14.75 -5.26
CA GLY A 969 -65.62 13.53 -6.02
C GLY A 969 -67.12 13.29 -6.07
N THR A 970 -67.58 12.05 -5.90
CA THR A 970 -69.02 11.71 -5.80
C THR A 970 -69.50 11.80 -4.35
N ASN A 971 -70.69 12.40 -4.12
CA ASN A 971 -71.28 12.50 -2.78
C ASN A 971 -71.93 11.18 -2.34
N THR A 972 -71.15 10.25 -1.80
CA THR A 972 -71.66 8.96 -1.32
C THR A 972 -72.19 9.08 0.11
N ASN A 973 -73.39 8.54 0.38
CA ASN A 973 -73.95 8.53 1.73
C ASN A 973 -73.20 7.52 2.62
N PRO A 974 -72.93 7.86 3.89
CA PRO A 974 -72.37 6.91 4.85
C PRO A 974 -73.33 5.74 5.09
N THR A 975 -72.77 4.54 5.24
CA THR A 975 -73.54 3.29 5.43
C THR A 975 -73.44 2.72 6.84
N ALA A 976 -72.65 3.35 7.72
CA ALA A 976 -72.47 2.94 9.10
C ALA A 976 -72.45 4.16 10.04
N PHE A 977 -73.22 4.07 11.12
CA PHE A 977 -73.35 5.12 12.13
C PHE A 977 -73.23 4.51 13.53
N THR A 978 -72.72 5.30 14.46
CA THR A 978 -72.70 4.97 15.89
C THR A 978 -73.33 6.10 16.71
N LEU A 979 -74.08 5.78 17.76
CA LEU A 979 -74.61 6.73 18.73
C LEU A 979 -74.04 6.39 20.10
N ASN A 980 -73.31 7.32 20.71
CA ASN A 980 -72.56 7.11 21.96
C ASN A 980 -71.66 5.86 21.89
N GLY A 981 -71.06 5.61 20.72
CA GLY A 981 -70.20 4.46 20.46
C GLY A 981 -70.93 3.15 20.16
N SER A 982 -72.26 3.10 20.26
CA SER A 982 -73.06 1.91 19.91
C SER A 982 -73.51 1.94 18.45
N ALA A 983 -73.42 0.82 17.74
CA ALA A 983 -73.81 0.74 16.33
C ALA A 983 -75.32 0.99 16.15
N CYS A 984 -75.67 1.87 15.22
CA CYS A 984 -77.06 2.14 14.85
C CYS A 984 -77.45 1.40 13.58
N THR A 985 -78.73 1.07 13.49
CA THR A 985 -79.32 0.63 12.23
C THR A 985 -79.49 1.84 11.30
N VAL A 986 -79.15 1.68 10.01
CA VAL A 986 -79.41 2.71 9.00
C VAL A 986 -80.80 2.45 8.43
N GLY A 987 -81.64 3.47 8.27
CA GLY A 987 -82.88 3.27 7.52
C GLY A 987 -83.73 4.49 7.33
#